data_AF-A0A2V7G3F0-F1
#
_entry.id   AF-A0A2V7G3F0-F1
#
_cell.length_a   1.000
_cell.length_b   1.000
_cell.length_c   1.000
_cell.angle_alpha   90.00
_cell.angle_beta   90.00
_cell.angle_gamma   90.00
#
_symmetry.space_group_name_H-M   'P 1'
#
loop_
_entity.id
_entity.type
_entity.pdbx_description
1 polymer ?
#
loop_
_entity_poly.entity_id
_entity_poly.type
_entity_poly.pdbx_seq_one_letter_code
_entity_poly.pdbx_strand_id
1 'polypeptide(L)'
;MKRRKSRRTSQRKPQRQPRPSTPAPDAARDADPLADSGLRPLLESYCRLAGVKQAALAPDLTALSLPQAERPFFRDRASLRVAFSLDALERDPDADIAVLGSPFLSQLIGAIRARAAHLSLGLIAPTLPAPSDPTDVELTIPVRDGTAQLGATRSAVHPVGRLSARVVLRAGAGVEEAVVESDVYDLSAGVRLSDDLVAAFRDLEAGRVAPADPSVAAAAARIPARQPTELLELLLAHLRDKSAERVAARRALAEQELAAELGRLDRYFESILKEQTDPEAVGTVTALAERRRTEEIRRSQVKAVVHPLQLIEADVLIQRAEWRLESAPSRRHHATFSAQRPLGSAGAAPWSMACPQCGRPPALLVICRHDHCACEACSHRCSVCAEDFCADHGIAQCRVDAQAACDEHVRVCPSCRLEHCTAHQGLCTEGDGHPACSACLAPCGNCGRVVCNRHAEQSHAAAPKGSRRLCAACLKYCEGGTNEAVGVDEVAQCASCGKSVCTAHQAVCAVDGQAHCAPHLRRTDKSQRLVCARHRAGCAHEPGALFAVDEVGTCPICARGACQSHRAACEHCGRRVCTADLSVESRRCATCAQLAAVSDLPQAVVAAALAATGSGPKPSRRWRMARDRSHLVVELDLGWRQTAVVTLRQGDNVPDGVVKHSPLRLKRRK
;
A
#
# COMPACT_ATOMS: atom_id res chain seq x y z
N MET A 1 0.86 -6.84 90.78
CA MET A 1 -0.02 -7.81 91.50
C MET A 1 -0.67 -8.69 90.44
N LYS A 2 -0.73 -10.02 90.43
CA LYS A 2 -0.28 -11.14 91.27
C LYS A 2 0.00 -12.33 90.32
N ARG A 3 1.05 -13.08 90.64
CA ARG A 3 1.45 -14.40 90.09
C ARG A 3 0.49 -15.53 90.49
N ARG A 4 0.45 -16.61 89.69
CA ARG A 4 0.70 -18.06 90.01
C ARG A 4 -0.18 -18.95 89.11
N LYS A 5 0.36 -19.82 88.24
CA LYS A 5 1.10 -21.11 88.40
C LYS A 5 0.22 -22.35 88.73
N SER A 6 0.18 -23.25 87.74
CA SER A 6 0.40 -24.71 87.77
C SER A 6 -0.61 -25.65 88.43
N ARG A 7 -0.97 -26.73 87.70
CA ARG A 7 -0.56 -28.09 88.10
C ARG A 7 -0.67 -29.15 86.99
N ARG A 8 0.39 -29.96 86.93
CA ARG A 8 0.58 -31.24 86.23
C ARG A 8 0.30 -32.38 87.22
N THR A 9 -0.28 -33.49 86.75
CA THR A 9 -0.22 -34.86 87.33
C THR A 9 -0.53 -35.82 86.18
N SER A 10 0.39 -36.63 85.63
CA SER A 10 0.84 -37.97 86.07
C SER A 10 -0.33 -38.94 86.34
N GLN A 11 -0.44 -40.19 85.86
CA GLN A 11 0.55 -41.20 85.49
C GLN A 11 -0.16 -42.45 84.87
N ARG A 12 0.55 -43.13 83.95
CA ARG A 12 0.65 -44.60 83.68
C ARG A 12 -0.55 -45.51 83.29
N LYS A 13 -0.47 -46.00 82.03
CA LYS A 13 -0.47 -47.40 81.47
C LYS A 13 -1.30 -48.52 82.15
N PRO A 14 -1.95 -49.35 81.31
CA PRO A 14 -1.39 -50.65 80.89
C PRO A 14 -1.52 -50.82 79.35
N GLN A 15 -1.09 -51.84 78.61
CA GLN A 15 -0.05 -52.89 78.63
C GLN A 15 -0.30 -53.65 77.29
N ARG A 16 0.76 -54.07 76.60
CA ARG A 16 0.74 -54.60 75.21
C ARG A 16 0.05 -55.96 75.06
N GLN A 17 -0.45 -56.23 73.86
CA GLN A 17 -0.28 -57.47 73.05
C GLN A 17 -0.85 -57.25 71.62
N PRO A 18 -0.56 -58.10 70.61
CA PRO A 18 0.71 -58.36 69.92
C PRO A 18 0.72 -57.80 68.48
N ARG A 19 1.92 -57.65 67.91
CA ARG A 19 2.16 -57.26 66.50
C ARG A 19 1.59 -58.32 65.53
N PRO A 20 0.84 -57.90 64.49
CA PRO A 20 0.81 -58.62 63.23
C PRO A 20 2.14 -58.40 62.50
N SER A 21 2.68 -59.49 61.97
CA SER A 21 3.86 -59.58 61.13
C SER A 21 3.82 -58.62 59.95
N THR A 22 4.91 -57.90 59.76
CA THR A 22 5.26 -57.21 58.51
C THR A 22 5.27 -58.25 57.37
N PRO A 23 4.46 -58.11 56.31
CA PRO A 23 4.73 -58.84 55.08
C PRO A 23 5.98 -58.25 54.44
N ALA A 24 6.87 -59.13 53.99
CA ALA A 24 8.09 -58.79 53.27
C ALA A 24 7.77 -57.93 52.02
N PRO A 25 8.68 -57.03 51.61
CA PRO A 25 8.51 -56.22 50.42
C PRO A 25 8.90 -57.05 49.19
N ASP A 26 8.00 -57.89 48.71
CA ASP A 26 8.19 -58.61 47.44
C ASP A 26 6.89 -58.61 46.63
N ALA A 27 6.64 -57.51 45.93
CA ALA A 27 5.82 -57.43 44.70
C ALA A 27 5.94 -56.05 44.02
N ALA A 28 7.08 -55.37 44.13
CA ALA A 28 7.38 -54.14 43.37
C ALA A 28 8.63 -54.39 42.53
N ARG A 29 8.55 -55.38 41.65
CA ARG A 29 9.43 -55.52 40.49
C ARG A 29 8.50 -55.68 39.29
N ASP A 30 8.80 -54.88 38.26
CA ASP A 30 8.08 -54.71 36.99
C ASP A 30 6.89 -53.73 36.99
N ALA A 31 7.13 -52.49 37.45
CA ALA A 31 6.41 -51.36 36.87
C ALA A 31 7.16 -50.93 35.60
N ASP A 32 6.58 -51.17 34.44
CA ASP A 32 7.08 -50.71 33.14
C ASP A 32 7.39 -49.19 33.23
N PRO A 33 8.63 -48.73 32.98
CA PRO A 33 9.04 -47.33 33.13
C PRO A 33 8.26 -46.36 32.23
N LEU A 34 7.45 -46.86 31.29
CA LEU A 34 6.58 -46.07 30.40
C LEU A 34 5.10 -46.04 30.82
N ALA A 35 4.67 -46.88 31.78
CA ALA A 35 3.27 -46.97 32.19
C ALA A 35 2.90 -45.80 33.13
N ASP A 36 2.39 -44.70 32.56
CA ASP A 36 1.86 -43.58 33.34
C ASP A 36 0.47 -43.91 33.91
N SER A 37 0.39 -44.00 35.24
CA SER A 37 -0.83 -44.27 36.00
C SER A 37 -2.00 -43.30 35.72
N GLY A 38 -1.72 -42.10 35.19
CA GLY A 38 -2.74 -41.09 34.87
C GLY A 38 -3.46 -41.30 33.53
N LEU A 39 -2.89 -42.09 32.61
CA LEU A 39 -3.42 -42.21 31.24
C LEU A 39 -4.69 -43.06 31.15
N ARG A 40 -4.78 -44.12 31.95
CA ARG A 40 -5.97 -44.99 31.99
C ARG A 40 -7.22 -44.25 32.52
N PRO A 41 -7.18 -43.57 33.68
CA PRO A 41 -8.30 -42.76 34.16
C PRO A 41 -8.73 -41.65 33.18
N LEU A 42 -7.77 -41.05 32.48
CA LEU A 42 -8.04 -40.04 31.45
C LEU A 42 -8.80 -40.63 30.27
N LEU A 43 -8.36 -41.79 29.75
CA LEU A 43 -9.03 -42.48 28.66
C LEU A 43 -10.44 -42.93 29.05
N GLU A 44 -10.62 -43.51 30.24
CA GLU A 44 -11.94 -43.93 30.74
C GLU A 44 -12.91 -42.75 30.87
N SER A 45 -12.42 -41.61 31.35
CA SER A 45 -13.21 -40.37 31.45
C SER A 45 -13.62 -39.86 30.08
N TYR A 46 -12.67 -39.85 29.13
CA TYR A 46 -12.96 -39.50 27.73
C TYR A 46 -13.99 -40.45 27.11
N CYS A 47 -13.82 -41.77 27.27
CA CYS A 47 -14.73 -42.75 26.70
C CYS A 47 -16.16 -42.61 27.22
N ARG A 48 -16.31 -42.33 28.52
CA ARG A 48 -17.62 -42.06 29.16
C ARG A 48 -18.29 -40.82 28.57
N LEU A 49 -17.56 -39.72 28.47
CA LEU A 49 -18.08 -38.46 27.91
C LEU A 49 -18.32 -38.56 26.39
N ALA A 50 -17.57 -39.42 25.71
CA ALA A 50 -17.62 -39.59 24.27
C ALA A 50 -18.57 -40.66 23.76
N GLY A 51 -19.20 -41.42 24.66
CA GLY A 51 -20.03 -42.56 24.27
C GLY A 51 -19.22 -43.64 23.52
N VAL A 52 -17.89 -43.65 23.70
CA VAL A 52 -17.00 -44.66 23.13
C VAL A 52 -17.16 -45.92 23.96
N LYS A 53 -17.53 -47.03 23.32
CA LYS A 53 -17.65 -48.31 24.03
C LYS A 53 -16.26 -48.86 24.28
N GLN A 54 -15.97 -49.17 25.54
CA GLN A 54 -14.71 -49.73 25.99
C GLN A 54 -14.90 -51.20 26.36
N ALA A 55 -14.01 -52.07 25.89
CA ALA A 55 -13.94 -53.46 26.29
C ALA A 55 -12.49 -53.80 26.72
N ALA A 56 -12.32 -54.25 27.97
CA ALA A 56 -11.02 -54.74 28.44
C ALA A 56 -10.74 -56.11 27.80
N LEU A 57 -9.66 -56.22 27.03
CA LEU A 57 -9.23 -57.48 26.41
C LEU A 57 -8.19 -58.20 27.29
N ALA A 58 -7.34 -57.43 27.97
CA ALA A 58 -6.36 -57.91 28.94
C ALA A 58 -6.08 -56.81 29.99
N PRO A 59 -5.35 -57.11 31.10
CA PRO A 59 -5.07 -56.12 32.16
C PRO A 59 -4.46 -54.82 31.66
N ASP A 60 -3.68 -54.85 30.58
CA ASP A 60 -3.01 -53.70 29.95
C ASP A 60 -3.42 -53.46 28.49
N LEU A 61 -4.50 -54.10 28.02
CA LEU A 61 -4.98 -53.97 26.64
C LEU A 61 -6.49 -53.71 26.61
N THR A 62 -6.89 -52.62 25.95
CA THR A 62 -8.29 -52.19 25.86
C THR A 62 -8.70 -52.00 24.40
N ALA A 63 -9.85 -52.52 24.01
CA ALA A 63 -10.48 -52.20 22.74
C ALA A 63 -11.48 -51.05 22.90
N LEU A 64 -11.42 -50.08 21.98
CA LEU A 64 -12.32 -48.95 21.87
C LEU A 64 -13.13 -49.06 20.58
N SER A 65 -14.44 -48.88 20.67
CA SER A 65 -15.33 -48.75 19.52
C SER A 65 -15.81 -47.31 19.41
N LEU A 66 -15.40 -46.63 18.33
CA LEU A 66 -15.60 -45.19 18.14
C LEU A 66 -16.91 -44.89 17.41
N PRO A 67 -17.79 -44.02 17.95
CA PRO A 67 -18.95 -43.51 17.22
C PRO A 67 -18.49 -42.61 16.07
N GLN A 68 -19.35 -42.40 15.07
CA GLN A 68 -18.99 -41.72 13.81
C GLN A 68 -18.39 -40.32 14.03
N ALA A 69 -18.87 -39.60 15.06
CA ALA A 69 -18.37 -38.26 15.42
C ALA A 69 -16.91 -38.25 15.92
N GLU A 70 -16.40 -39.35 16.48
CA GLU A 70 -15.04 -39.39 17.05
C GLU A 70 -13.99 -39.92 16.07
N ARG A 71 -14.41 -40.59 14.99
CA ARG A 71 -13.50 -41.24 14.03
C ARG A 71 -12.45 -40.28 13.44
N PRO A 72 -12.78 -39.03 13.07
CA PRO A 72 -11.80 -38.10 12.50
C PRO A 72 -10.58 -37.84 13.41
N PHE A 73 -10.75 -37.93 14.74
CA PHE A 73 -9.65 -37.71 15.68
C PHE A 73 -8.69 -38.90 15.80
N PHE A 74 -9.12 -40.09 15.38
CA PHE A 74 -8.35 -41.34 15.45
C PHE A 74 -8.11 -41.96 14.08
N ARG A 75 -7.85 -41.11 13.07
CA ARG A 75 -7.54 -41.52 11.68
C ARG A 75 -8.67 -42.30 11.00
N ASP A 76 -9.91 -41.87 11.26
CA ASP A 76 -11.15 -42.44 10.73
C ASP A 76 -11.41 -43.92 11.07
N ARG A 77 -10.71 -44.45 12.07
CA ARG A 77 -10.85 -45.84 12.53
C ARG A 77 -12.21 -46.02 13.25
N ALA A 78 -12.93 -47.09 12.92
CA ALA A 78 -14.17 -47.45 13.63
C ALA A 78 -13.92 -48.10 15.00
N SER A 79 -12.74 -48.71 15.16
CA SER A 79 -12.28 -49.31 16.40
C SER A 79 -10.76 -49.24 16.49
N LEU A 80 -10.22 -49.17 17.71
CA LEU A 80 -8.79 -49.27 17.95
C LEU A 80 -8.50 -50.08 19.22
N ARG A 81 -7.29 -50.63 19.31
CA ARG A 81 -6.79 -51.30 20.51
C ARG A 81 -5.70 -50.43 21.13
N VAL A 82 -5.70 -50.33 22.45
CA VAL A 82 -4.81 -49.46 23.21
C VAL A 82 -4.06 -50.29 24.25
N ALA A 83 -2.75 -50.34 24.11
CA ALA A 83 -1.83 -51.00 25.03
C ALA A 83 -1.26 -49.99 26.04
N PHE A 84 -1.30 -50.33 27.32
CA PHE A 84 -0.81 -49.50 28.43
C PHE A 84 0.58 -49.90 28.94
N SER A 85 1.13 -51.01 28.43
CA SER A 85 2.48 -51.50 28.72
C SER A 85 3.14 -52.03 27.44
N LEU A 86 4.46 -52.06 27.41
CA LEU A 86 5.24 -52.64 26.31
C LEU A 86 4.92 -54.13 26.14
N ASP A 87 4.77 -54.88 27.23
CA ASP A 87 4.39 -56.29 27.21
C ASP A 87 3.03 -56.52 26.52
N ALA A 88 2.09 -55.57 26.64
CA ALA A 88 0.81 -55.65 25.95
C ALA A 88 0.91 -55.32 24.46
N LEU A 89 1.83 -54.41 24.09
CA LEU A 89 2.11 -54.08 22.69
C LEU A 89 2.86 -55.23 21.98
N GLU A 90 3.79 -55.90 22.65
CA GLU A 90 4.48 -57.07 22.10
C GLU A 90 3.52 -58.24 21.82
N ARG A 91 2.47 -58.37 22.65
CA ARG A 91 1.40 -59.37 22.48
C ARG A 91 0.38 -58.99 21.40
N ASP A 92 0.21 -57.71 21.10
CA ASP A 92 -0.67 -57.20 20.04
C ASP A 92 0.01 -56.05 19.28
N PRO A 93 0.82 -56.34 18.25
CA PRO A 93 1.58 -55.34 17.50
C PRO A 93 0.73 -54.31 16.77
N ASP A 94 -0.56 -54.61 16.56
CA ASP A 94 -1.52 -53.71 15.90
C ASP A 94 -2.18 -52.73 16.89
N ALA A 95 -1.87 -52.82 18.19
CA ALA A 95 -2.35 -51.90 19.21
C ALA A 95 -1.58 -50.58 19.22
N ASP A 96 -2.27 -49.48 19.52
CA ASP A 96 -1.65 -48.19 19.77
C ASP A 96 -1.14 -48.15 21.22
N ILE A 97 0.11 -47.71 21.42
CA ILE A 97 0.68 -47.57 22.76
C ILE A 97 0.26 -46.25 23.44
N ALA A 98 -0.25 -46.33 24.66
CA ALA A 98 -0.66 -45.20 25.48
C ALA A 98 0.45 -44.77 26.44
N VAL A 99 1.44 -44.04 25.91
CA VAL A 99 2.56 -43.46 26.67
C VAL A 99 2.70 -41.97 26.37
N LEU A 100 3.40 -41.24 27.24
CA LEU A 100 3.71 -39.82 27.02
C LEU A 100 4.48 -39.63 25.70
N GLY A 101 4.02 -38.70 24.87
CA GLY A 101 4.60 -38.45 23.53
C GLY A 101 4.13 -39.40 22.42
N SER A 102 3.27 -40.38 22.73
CA SER A 102 2.71 -41.27 21.70
C SER A 102 1.77 -40.54 20.73
N PRO A 103 1.65 -41.01 19.48
CA PRO A 103 0.64 -40.52 18.53
C PRO A 103 -0.78 -40.70 19.04
N PHE A 104 -1.05 -41.78 19.78
CA PHE A 104 -2.36 -42.03 20.39
C PHE A 104 -2.69 -41.00 21.46
N LEU A 105 -1.76 -40.68 22.36
CA LEU A 105 -2.01 -39.66 23.37
C LEU A 105 -2.23 -38.28 22.73
N SER A 106 -1.50 -37.96 21.66
CA SER A 106 -1.71 -36.71 20.91
C SER A 106 -3.08 -36.67 20.22
N GLN A 107 -3.54 -37.81 19.67
CA GLN A 107 -4.90 -37.96 19.13
C GLN A 107 -5.97 -37.82 20.22
N LEU A 108 -5.78 -38.48 21.38
CA LEU A 108 -6.66 -38.39 22.54
C LEU A 108 -6.76 -36.97 23.09
N ILE A 109 -5.62 -36.28 23.26
CA ILE A 109 -5.60 -34.87 23.68
C ILE A 109 -6.26 -33.98 22.61
N GLY A 110 -6.04 -34.27 21.32
CA GLY A 110 -6.72 -33.60 20.22
C GLY A 110 -8.24 -33.75 20.27
N ALA A 111 -8.73 -34.97 20.49
CA ALA A 111 -10.14 -35.29 20.64
C ALA A 111 -10.74 -34.64 21.89
N ILE A 112 -10.03 -34.69 23.03
CA ILE A 112 -10.43 -34.03 24.27
C ILE A 112 -10.51 -32.53 24.06
N ARG A 113 -9.55 -31.89 23.37
CA ARG A 113 -9.57 -30.45 23.10
C ARG A 113 -10.68 -30.06 22.13
N ALA A 114 -10.91 -30.85 21.09
CA ALA A 114 -11.99 -30.62 20.14
C ALA A 114 -13.36 -30.69 20.83
N ARG A 115 -13.53 -31.62 21.77
CA ARG A 115 -14.72 -31.70 22.62
C ARG A 115 -14.78 -30.65 23.71
N ALA A 116 -13.66 -30.32 24.35
CA ALA A 116 -13.62 -29.28 25.36
C ALA A 116 -13.91 -27.89 24.76
N ALA A 117 -13.75 -27.72 23.45
CA ALA A 117 -14.15 -26.51 22.74
C ALA A 117 -15.69 -26.35 22.62
N HIS A 118 -16.48 -27.41 22.82
CA HIS A 118 -17.94 -27.37 22.72
C HIS A 118 -18.62 -28.21 23.80
N LEU A 119 -19.39 -27.57 24.68
CA LEU A 119 -20.14 -28.23 25.74
C LEU A 119 -21.65 -28.06 25.50
N SER A 120 -22.36 -29.16 25.26
CA SER A 120 -23.83 -29.15 25.18
C SER A 120 -24.44 -29.60 26.52
N LEU A 121 -25.30 -28.76 27.08
CA LEU A 121 -25.95 -28.94 28.38
C LEU A 121 -27.33 -29.62 28.28
N GLY A 122 -27.86 -29.80 27.06
CA GLY A 122 -29.20 -30.34 26.82
C GLY A 122 -30.32 -29.29 26.92
N LEU A 123 -31.57 -29.75 27.06
CA LEU A 123 -32.76 -28.89 27.04
C LEU A 123 -32.98 -28.19 28.39
N ILE A 124 -33.12 -26.87 28.37
CA ILE A 124 -33.59 -26.09 29.52
C ILE A 124 -35.08 -26.38 29.74
N ALA A 125 -35.44 -26.78 30.96
CA ALA A 125 -36.81 -27.09 31.32
C ALA A 125 -37.74 -25.90 31.03
N PRO A 126 -38.81 -26.08 30.23
CA PRO A 126 -39.77 -25.03 30.01
C PRO A 126 -40.62 -24.83 31.26
N THR A 127 -40.78 -23.58 31.66
CA THR A 127 -41.74 -23.16 32.66
C THR A 127 -43.02 -22.82 31.90
N LEU A 128 -43.77 -23.84 31.48
CA LEU A 128 -44.97 -23.67 30.63
C LEU A 128 -45.96 -22.67 31.26
N PRO A 129 -46.18 -21.48 30.67
CA PRO A 129 -47.36 -20.70 30.99
C PRO A 129 -48.56 -21.31 30.25
N ALA A 130 -49.78 -21.04 30.71
CA ALA A 130 -51.00 -21.35 29.97
C ALA A 130 -50.89 -20.84 28.51
N PRO A 131 -51.40 -21.57 27.51
CA PRO A 131 -51.31 -21.17 26.11
C PRO A 131 -51.90 -19.77 25.95
N SER A 132 -51.04 -18.79 25.64
CA SER A 132 -51.48 -17.47 25.21
C SER A 132 -52.12 -17.61 23.83
N ASP A 133 -53.19 -16.87 23.58
CA ASP A 133 -53.89 -16.92 22.29
C ASP A 133 -52.89 -16.49 21.20
N PRO A 134 -52.72 -17.23 20.09
CA PRO A 134 -51.82 -16.85 18.99
C PRO A 134 -52.03 -15.43 18.42
N THR A 135 -53.13 -14.76 18.78
CA THR A 135 -53.52 -13.39 18.45
C THR A 135 -52.93 -12.30 19.37
N ASP A 136 -52.27 -12.65 20.49
CA ASP A 136 -51.78 -11.68 21.49
C ASP A 136 -50.48 -10.93 21.10
N VAL A 137 -49.93 -11.16 19.90
CA VAL A 137 -48.69 -10.51 19.45
C VAL A 137 -48.93 -9.55 18.28
N GLU A 138 -48.92 -8.25 18.58
CA GLU A 138 -49.01 -7.18 17.60
C GLU A 138 -47.61 -6.74 17.15
N LEU A 139 -47.39 -6.58 15.83
CA LEU A 139 -46.16 -5.98 15.33
C LEU A 139 -46.22 -4.46 15.53
N THR A 140 -45.60 -3.98 16.60
CA THR A 140 -45.55 -2.55 16.93
C THR A 140 -44.53 -1.76 16.09
N ILE A 141 -43.66 -2.47 15.37
CA ILE A 141 -42.57 -1.88 14.59
C ILE A 141 -43.09 -1.55 13.19
N PRO A 142 -43.03 -0.29 12.74
CA PRO A 142 -43.46 0.07 11.39
C PRO A 142 -42.58 -0.59 10.32
N VAL A 143 -43.18 -0.87 9.16
CA VAL A 143 -42.47 -1.31 7.96
C VAL A 143 -42.37 -0.12 7.00
N ARG A 144 -41.14 0.22 6.57
CA ARG A 144 -40.90 1.29 5.61
C ARG A 144 -41.55 0.95 4.27
N ASP A 145 -42.38 1.86 3.77
CA ASP A 145 -43.03 1.73 2.46
C ASP A 145 -43.69 0.34 2.26
N GLY A 146 -44.29 -0.23 3.31
CA GLY A 146 -44.80 -1.60 3.27
C GLY A 146 -45.84 -1.91 4.35
N THR A 147 -46.36 -3.13 4.30
CA THR A 147 -47.33 -3.67 5.25
C THR A 147 -46.80 -4.98 5.84
N ALA A 148 -47.35 -5.38 6.99
CA ALA A 148 -47.06 -6.65 7.61
C ALA A 148 -48.36 -7.43 7.81
N GLN A 149 -48.34 -8.71 7.44
CA GLN A 149 -49.44 -9.63 7.69
C GLN A 149 -48.96 -10.70 8.68
N LEU A 150 -49.67 -10.84 9.80
CA LEU A 150 -49.37 -11.87 10.79
C LEU A 150 -49.61 -13.26 10.19
N GLY A 151 -48.60 -14.11 10.29
CA GLY A 151 -48.65 -15.52 9.93
C GLY A 151 -49.06 -16.39 11.11
N ALA A 152 -48.44 -17.58 11.21
CA ALA A 152 -48.72 -18.54 12.27
C ALA A 152 -47.72 -18.43 13.42
N THR A 153 -48.21 -18.55 14.65
CA THR A 153 -47.37 -18.74 15.84
C THR A 153 -47.05 -20.22 16.02
N ARG A 154 -45.77 -20.56 16.17
CA ARG A 154 -45.28 -21.95 16.26
C ARG A 154 -44.29 -22.11 17.41
N SER A 155 -44.12 -23.36 17.87
CA SER A 155 -43.04 -23.69 18.81
C SER A 155 -41.79 -24.12 18.06
N ALA A 156 -40.64 -23.68 18.55
CA ALA A 156 -39.33 -23.94 17.99
C ALA A 156 -38.32 -24.25 19.10
N VAL A 157 -37.25 -24.96 18.77
CA VAL A 157 -36.11 -25.18 19.66
C VAL A 157 -34.94 -24.36 19.13
N HIS A 158 -34.43 -23.46 19.94
CA HIS A 158 -33.26 -22.65 19.60
C HIS A 158 -32.06 -23.08 20.44
N PRO A 159 -30.87 -23.23 19.84
CA PRO A 159 -29.63 -23.30 20.58
C PRO A 159 -29.33 -21.94 21.21
N VAL A 160 -29.06 -21.94 22.51
CA VAL A 160 -28.59 -20.78 23.25
C VAL A 160 -27.20 -21.07 23.79
N GLY A 161 -26.33 -20.08 23.87
CA GLY A 161 -24.97 -20.34 24.33
C GLY A 161 -24.14 -19.12 24.67
N ARG A 162 -22.97 -19.43 25.23
CA ARG A 162 -21.96 -18.49 25.72
C ARG A 162 -20.59 -18.92 25.23
N LEU A 163 -19.79 -17.95 24.79
CA LEU A 163 -18.40 -18.16 24.40
C LEU A 163 -17.46 -17.68 25.51
N SER A 164 -16.58 -18.57 25.95
CA SER A 164 -15.41 -18.24 26.74
C SER A 164 -14.22 -18.03 25.82
N ALA A 165 -13.55 -16.88 25.94
CA ALA A 165 -12.41 -16.53 25.09
C ALA A 165 -11.26 -15.94 25.90
N ARG A 166 -10.03 -16.27 25.52
CA ARG A 166 -8.83 -15.60 26.03
C ARG A 166 -8.59 -14.34 25.20
N VAL A 167 -8.66 -13.18 25.85
CA VAL A 167 -8.40 -11.87 25.25
C VAL A 167 -7.00 -11.41 25.66
N VAL A 168 -6.14 -11.22 24.65
CA VAL A 168 -4.76 -10.75 24.81
C VAL A 168 -4.66 -9.33 24.26
N LEU A 169 -4.40 -8.36 25.12
CA LEU A 169 -4.16 -6.97 24.75
C LEU A 169 -2.66 -6.72 24.66
N ARG A 170 -2.19 -6.22 23.51
CA ARG A 170 -0.78 -5.90 23.25
C ARG A 170 -0.64 -4.44 22.85
N ALA A 171 0.32 -3.75 23.45
CA ALA A 171 0.75 -2.41 23.01
C ALA A 171 2.21 -2.21 23.43
N GLY A 172 3.08 -1.89 22.48
CA GLY A 172 4.52 -1.80 22.76
C GLY A 172 5.06 -3.10 23.36
N ALA A 173 5.70 -2.99 24.51
CA ALA A 173 6.20 -4.14 25.30
C ALA A 173 5.16 -4.72 26.28
N GLY A 174 4.06 -4.01 26.55
CA GLY A 174 3.06 -4.46 27.52
C GLY A 174 2.08 -5.46 26.92
N VAL A 175 1.86 -6.55 27.67
CA VAL A 175 0.92 -7.62 27.35
C VAL A 175 0.01 -7.86 28.56
N GLU A 176 -1.29 -7.84 28.33
CA GLU A 176 -2.30 -8.17 29.32
C GLU A 176 -3.16 -9.32 28.81
N GLU A 177 -3.36 -10.37 29.61
CA GLU A 177 -4.17 -11.52 29.25
C GLU A 177 -5.29 -11.72 30.28
N ALA A 178 -6.51 -11.99 29.81
CA ALA A 178 -7.54 -12.56 30.68
C ALA A 178 -8.52 -13.43 29.90
N VAL A 179 -9.19 -14.32 30.61
CA VAL A 179 -10.35 -15.05 30.10
C VAL A 179 -11.59 -14.18 30.30
N VAL A 180 -12.32 -13.94 29.22
CA VAL A 180 -13.55 -13.15 29.19
C VAL A 180 -14.66 -14.05 28.67
N GLU A 181 -15.81 -13.99 29.32
CA GLU A 181 -16.98 -14.75 28.98
C GLU A 181 -18.01 -13.83 28.33
N SER A 182 -18.62 -14.27 27.23
CA SER A 182 -19.78 -13.56 26.67
C SER A 182 -21.00 -13.71 27.59
N ASP A 183 -22.01 -12.88 27.36
CA ASP A 183 -23.34 -13.13 27.89
C ASP A 183 -23.94 -14.37 27.17
N VAL A 184 -25.09 -14.87 27.64
CA VAL A 184 -25.79 -15.99 26.99
C VAL A 184 -26.70 -15.42 25.91
N TYR A 185 -26.54 -15.91 24.69
CA TYR A 185 -27.28 -15.50 23.51
C TYR A 185 -28.12 -16.64 22.95
N ASP A 186 -29.27 -16.31 22.39
CA ASP A 186 -29.92 -17.13 21.39
C ASP A 186 -29.05 -17.12 20.12
N LEU A 187 -28.43 -18.26 19.80
CA LEU A 187 -27.46 -18.37 18.71
C LEU A 187 -28.13 -18.38 17.33
N SER A 188 -29.44 -18.63 17.28
CA SER A 188 -30.24 -18.52 16.05
C SER A 188 -30.65 -17.08 15.79
N ALA A 189 -31.16 -16.39 16.82
CA ALA A 189 -31.69 -15.04 16.67
C ALA A 189 -30.67 -13.93 16.89
N GLY A 190 -29.55 -14.22 17.54
CA GLY A 190 -28.55 -13.22 17.92
C GLY A 190 -28.99 -12.29 19.05
N VAL A 191 -29.91 -12.74 19.91
CA VAL A 191 -30.51 -11.91 20.97
C VAL A 191 -29.99 -12.37 22.33
N ARG A 192 -29.65 -11.41 23.20
CA ARG A 192 -29.27 -11.73 24.58
C ARG A 192 -30.49 -12.30 25.34
N LEU A 193 -30.29 -13.38 26.08
CA LEU A 193 -31.35 -13.96 26.91
C LEU A 193 -31.68 -13.11 28.14
N SER A 194 -32.90 -13.29 28.66
CA SER A 194 -33.32 -12.70 29.93
C SER A 194 -32.55 -13.30 31.11
N ASP A 195 -32.44 -12.54 32.21
CA ASP A 195 -31.64 -12.93 33.37
C ASP A 195 -32.14 -14.25 34.02
N ASP A 196 -33.45 -14.54 33.97
CA ASP A 196 -34.03 -15.80 34.43
C ASP A 196 -33.50 -17.02 33.66
N LEU A 197 -33.45 -16.92 32.33
CA LEU A 197 -32.93 -18.00 31.49
C LEU A 197 -31.42 -18.12 31.60
N VAL A 198 -30.72 -17.00 31.76
CA VAL A 198 -29.29 -17.00 32.06
C VAL A 198 -29.02 -17.73 33.39
N ALA A 199 -29.87 -17.55 34.41
CA ALA A 199 -29.77 -18.27 35.66
C ALA A 199 -30.01 -19.78 35.46
N ALA A 200 -31.07 -20.16 34.73
CA ALA A 200 -31.36 -21.57 34.41
C ALA A 200 -30.23 -22.24 33.60
N PHE A 201 -29.65 -21.51 32.64
CA PHE A 201 -28.47 -21.95 31.88
C PHE A 201 -27.28 -22.20 32.82
N ARG A 202 -27.00 -21.28 33.74
CA ARG A 202 -25.91 -21.42 34.73
C ARG A 202 -26.16 -22.54 35.75
N ASP A 203 -27.42 -22.83 36.08
CA ASP A 203 -27.78 -23.95 36.94
C ASP A 203 -27.53 -25.30 36.27
N LEU A 204 -27.85 -25.41 34.98
CA LEU A 204 -27.50 -26.58 34.16
C LEU A 204 -26.00 -26.72 33.98
N GLU A 205 -25.30 -25.63 33.68
CA GLU A 205 -23.85 -25.62 33.51
C GLU A 205 -23.13 -26.10 34.78
N ALA A 206 -23.61 -25.67 35.94
CA ALA A 206 -23.07 -26.08 37.23
C ALA A 206 -23.54 -27.47 37.70
N GLY A 207 -24.39 -28.15 36.93
CA GLY A 207 -24.97 -29.46 37.29
C GLY A 207 -25.90 -29.41 38.51
N ARG A 208 -26.44 -28.23 38.86
CA ARG A 208 -27.43 -28.08 39.95
C ARG A 208 -28.80 -28.62 39.56
N VAL A 209 -29.09 -28.64 38.25
CA VAL A 209 -30.34 -29.13 37.66
C VAL A 209 -29.98 -30.11 36.54
N ALA A 210 -30.80 -31.15 36.36
CA ALA A 210 -30.67 -32.09 35.24
C ALA A 210 -31.34 -31.52 33.97
N PRO A 211 -30.82 -31.83 32.76
CA PRO A 211 -31.50 -31.44 31.52
C PRO A 211 -32.91 -32.02 31.45
N ALA A 212 -33.83 -31.28 30.85
CA ALA A 212 -35.20 -31.73 30.65
C ALA A 212 -35.26 -32.88 29.62
N ASP A 213 -36.31 -33.70 29.72
CA ASP A 213 -36.56 -34.78 28.76
C ASP A 213 -36.75 -34.18 27.35
N PRO A 214 -35.92 -34.58 26.35
CA PRO A 214 -36.06 -34.14 24.97
C PRO A 214 -37.45 -34.37 24.36
N SER A 215 -38.23 -35.32 24.88
CA SER A 215 -39.61 -35.59 24.44
C SER A 215 -40.53 -34.37 24.54
N VAL A 216 -40.26 -33.46 25.48
CA VAL A 216 -41.00 -32.21 25.70
C VAL A 216 -40.90 -31.27 24.49
N ALA A 217 -39.82 -31.36 23.71
CA ALA A 217 -39.58 -30.54 22.54
C ALA A 217 -39.80 -31.29 21.20
N ALA A 218 -40.28 -32.54 21.22
CA ALA A 218 -40.34 -33.40 20.04
C ALA A 218 -41.23 -32.86 18.91
N ALA A 219 -42.28 -32.10 19.24
CA ALA A 219 -43.20 -31.49 18.27
C ALA A 219 -42.72 -30.13 17.74
N ALA A 220 -41.65 -29.57 18.31
CA ALA A 220 -41.12 -28.25 17.94
C ALA A 220 -40.02 -28.37 16.87
N ALA A 221 -40.02 -27.45 15.91
CA ALA A 221 -38.98 -27.41 14.88
C ALA A 221 -37.65 -26.93 15.47
N ARG A 222 -36.54 -27.64 15.21
CA ARG A 222 -35.20 -27.15 15.56
C ARG A 222 -34.77 -26.06 14.59
N ILE A 223 -34.42 -24.89 15.12
CA ILE A 223 -33.87 -23.79 14.34
C ILE A 223 -32.34 -23.83 14.52
N PRO A 224 -31.55 -23.88 13.44
CA PRO A 224 -30.11 -23.93 13.55
C PRO A 224 -29.56 -22.59 14.06
N ALA A 225 -28.38 -22.63 14.69
CA ALA A 225 -27.61 -21.42 14.98
C ALA A 225 -27.25 -20.68 13.68
N ARG A 226 -26.94 -19.39 13.80
CA ARG A 226 -26.38 -18.58 12.71
C ARG A 226 -25.09 -19.18 12.16
N GLN A 227 -24.72 -18.77 10.95
CA GLN A 227 -23.46 -19.20 10.36
C GLN A 227 -22.28 -18.83 11.29
N PRO A 228 -21.24 -19.67 11.40
CA PRO A 228 -20.15 -19.45 12.35
C PRO A 228 -19.50 -18.06 12.28
N THR A 229 -19.38 -17.49 11.07
CA THR A 229 -18.81 -16.15 10.87
C THR A 229 -19.69 -15.06 11.49
N GLU A 230 -21.00 -15.10 11.26
CA GLU A 230 -21.96 -14.14 11.83
C GLU A 230 -22.03 -14.27 13.36
N LEU A 231 -22.02 -15.51 13.85
CA LEU A 231 -22.03 -15.79 15.28
C LEU A 231 -20.77 -15.24 15.95
N LEU A 232 -19.62 -15.42 15.31
CA LEU A 232 -18.35 -14.89 15.80
C LEU A 232 -18.37 -13.35 15.84
N GLU A 233 -18.87 -12.68 14.81
CA GLU A 233 -18.98 -11.21 14.81
C GLU A 233 -19.85 -10.69 15.96
N LEU A 234 -20.99 -11.35 16.19
CA LEU A 234 -21.91 -11.01 17.28
C LEU A 234 -21.25 -11.18 18.65
N LEU A 235 -20.62 -12.33 18.88
CA LEU A 235 -19.97 -12.63 20.15
C LEU A 235 -18.72 -11.77 20.37
N LEU A 236 -17.96 -11.46 19.32
CA LEU A 236 -16.80 -10.55 19.38
C LEU A 236 -17.21 -9.12 19.71
N ALA A 237 -18.32 -8.62 19.13
CA ALA A 237 -18.84 -7.30 19.47
C ALA A 237 -19.13 -7.19 20.98
N HIS A 238 -19.75 -8.22 21.54
CA HIS A 238 -20.03 -8.26 22.98
C HIS A 238 -18.75 -8.43 23.84
N LEU A 239 -17.82 -9.30 23.44
CA LEU A 239 -16.53 -9.45 24.13
C LEU A 239 -15.74 -8.13 24.14
N ARG A 240 -15.86 -7.34 23.08
CA ARG A 240 -15.28 -5.99 22.99
C ARG A 240 -15.94 -5.05 24.00
N ASP A 241 -17.26 -5.06 24.13
CA ASP A 241 -17.98 -4.24 25.11
C ASP A 241 -17.60 -4.63 26.55
N LYS A 242 -17.55 -5.93 26.88
CA LYS A 242 -17.08 -6.42 28.19
C LYS A 242 -15.62 -6.05 28.49
N SER A 243 -14.80 -5.92 27.45
CA SER A 243 -13.39 -5.57 27.57
C SER A 243 -13.12 -4.07 27.44
N ALA A 244 -14.15 -3.23 27.28
CA ALA A 244 -14.01 -1.82 26.94
C ALA A 244 -13.17 -1.05 27.96
N GLU A 245 -13.43 -1.25 29.26
CA GLU A 245 -12.67 -0.62 30.34
C GLU A 245 -11.20 -1.03 30.32
N ARG A 246 -10.91 -2.32 30.12
CA ARG A 246 -9.54 -2.85 30.03
C ARG A 246 -8.80 -2.32 28.82
N VAL A 247 -9.46 -2.27 27.67
CA VAL A 247 -8.92 -1.69 26.43
C VAL A 247 -8.63 -0.20 26.61
N ALA A 248 -9.53 0.54 27.26
CA ALA A 248 -9.34 1.96 27.56
C ALA A 248 -8.16 2.18 28.51
N ALA A 249 -8.07 1.39 29.58
CA ALA A 249 -6.95 1.45 30.53
C ALA A 249 -5.61 1.13 29.85
N ARG A 250 -5.54 0.09 29.02
CA ARG A 250 -4.30 -0.25 28.29
C ARG A 250 -3.95 0.81 27.25
N ARG A 251 -4.94 1.43 26.60
CA ARG A 251 -4.71 2.54 25.67
C ARG A 251 -4.10 3.74 26.39
N ALA A 252 -4.65 4.14 27.54
CA ALA A 252 -4.13 5.24 28.33
C ALA A 252 -2.68 4.98 28.76
N LEU A 253 -2.36 3.76 29.22
CA LEU A 253 -0.98 3.38 29.57
C LEU A 253 -0.05 3.40 28.35
N ALA A 254 -0.49 2.84 27.21
CA ALA A 254 0.29 2.82 25.97
C ALA A 254 0.56 4.23 25.43
N GLU A 255 -0.38 5.15 25.56
CA GLU A 255 -0.20 6.56 25.18
C GLU A 255 0.85 7.26 26.06
N GLN A 256 0.83 7.00 27.37
CA GLN A 256 1.85 7.52 28.30
C GLN A 256 3.25 6.95 27.99
N GLU A 257 3.35 5.62 27.80
CA GLU A 257 4.58 4.93 27.41
C GLU A 257 5.12 5.46 26.07
N LEU A 258 4.24 5.62 25.07
CA LEU A 258 4.60 6.17 23.75
C LEU A 258 5.10 7.60 23.85
N ALA A 259 4.44 8.47 24.64
CA ALA A 259 4.87 9.85 24.80
C ALA A 259 6.28 9.95 25.41
N ALA A 260 6.56 9.12 26.43
CA ALA A 260 7.89 9.05 27.05
C ALA A 260 8.95 8.55 26.05
N GLU A 261 8.61 7.55 25.25
CA GLU A 261 9.48 6.93 24.25
C GLU A 261 9.81 7.88 23.10
N LEU A 262 8.80 8.53 22.53
CA LEU A 262 8.97 9.55 21.49
C LEU A 262 9.82 10.71 22.00
N GLY A 263 9.56 11.19 23.22
CA GLY A 263 10.39 12.23 23.83
C GLY A 263 11.85 11.82 23.99
N ARG A 264 12.14 10.53 24.25
CA ARG A 264 13.53 10.02 24.30
C ARG A 264 14.15 9.94 22.90
N LEU A 265 13.40 9.45 21.90
CA LEU A 265 13.86 9.39 20.51
C LEU A 265 14.16 10.78 19.95
N ASP A 266 13.28 11.74 20.20
CA ASP A 266 13.43 13.13 19.76
C ASP A 266 14.73 13.73 20.34
N ARG A 267 14.96 13.61 21.65
CA ARG A 267 16.21 14.08 22.28
C ARG A 267 17.45 13.40 21.73
N TYR A 268 17.38 12.09 21.47
CA TYR A 268 18.50 11.32 20.92
C TYR A 268 18.86 11.79 19.50
N PHE A 269 17.89 11.88 18.61
CA PHE A 269 18.13 12.32 17.23
C PHE A 269 18.48 13.81 17.15
N GLU A 270 17.92 14.64 18.01
CA GLU A 270 18.29 16.07 18.09
C GLU A 270 19.75 16.25 18.55
N SER A 271 20.24 15.41 19.45
CA SER A 271 21.67 15.37 19.82
C SER A 271 22.55 15.00 18.62
N ILE A 272 22.19 13.96 17.87
CA ILE A 272 22.96 13.52 16.70
C ILE A 272 22.96 14.59 15.61
N LEU A 273 21.79 15.21 15.35
CA LEU A 273 21.66 16.24 14.31
C LEU A 273 22.51 17.49 14.63
N LYS A 274 22.68 17.84 15.91
CA LYS A 274 23.56 18.95 16.32
C LYS A 274 25.04 18.69 16.02
N GLU A 275 25.44 17.43 15.90
CA GLU A 275 26.81 17.03 15.58
C GLU A 275 27.06 16.89 14.06
N GLN A 276 26.01 16.95 13.24
CA GLN A 276 26.11 16.84 11.77
C GLN A 276 26.21 18.22 11.12
N THR A 277 27.23 18.40 10.27
CA THR A 277 27.41 19.61 9.44
C THR A 277 27.21 19.35 7.95
N ASP A 278 27.21 18.08 7.54
CA ASP A 278 26.99 17.66 6.15
C ASP A 278 25.48 17.54 5.81
N PRO A 279 24.98 18.24 4.76
CA PRO A 279 23.56 18.19 4.38
C PRO A 279 23.04 16.79 4.03
N GLU A 280 23.86 15.92 3.44
CA GLU A 280 23.45 14.56 3.07
C GLU A 280 23.30 13.66 4.31
N ALA A 281 24.23 13.76 5.26
CA ALA A 281 24.14 13.12 6.56
C ALA A 281 22.92 13.62 7.37
N VAL A 282 22.64 14.92 7.37
CA VAL A 282 21.44 15.50 8.02
C VAL A 282 20.16 14.92 7.42
N GLY A 283 20.06 14.82 6.09
CA GLY A 283 18.91 14.22 5.41
C GLY A 283 18.71 12.75 5.80
N THR A 284 19.80 11.98 5.88
CA THR A 284 19.77 10.55 6.24
C THR A 284 19.31 10.33 7.69
N VAL A 285 19.86 11.10 8.64
CA VAL A 285 19.50 11.01 10.05
C VAL A 285 18.04 11.43 10.27
N THR A 286 17.57 12.46 9.57
CA THR A 286 16.17 12.92 9.63
C THR A 286 15.21 11.83 9.15
N ALA A 287 15.48 11.22 7.99
CA ALA A 287 14.66 10.12 7.48
C ALA A 287 14.63 8.91 8.42
N LEU A 288 15.75 8.60 9.08
CA LEU A 288 15.80 7.54 10.09
C LEU A 288 14.98 7.88 11.34
N ALA A 289 15.05 9.14 11.81
CA ALA A 289 14.27 9.62 12.95
C ALA A 289 12.76 9.51 12.69
N GLU A 290 12.30 9.97 11.52
CA GLU A 290 10.91 9.86 11.11
C GLU A 290 10.45 8.40 11.02
N ARG A 291 11.26 7.53 10.40
CA ARG A 291 10.96 6.11 10.31
C ARG A 291 10.81 5.46 11.69
N ARG A 292 11.73 5.74 12.63
CA ARG A 292 11.68 5.20 13.99
C ARG A 292 10.46 5.70 14.75
N ARG A 293 10.12 6.98 14.60
CA ARG A 293 8.90 7.57 15.17
C ARG A 293 7.64 6.86 14.65
N THR A 294 7.52 6.65 13.34
CA THR A 294 6.38 5.91 12.77
C THR A 294 6.32 4.45 13.25
N GLU A 295 7.47 3.79 13.35
CA GLU A 295 7.56 2.42 13.87
C GLU A 295 7.06 2.33 15.31
N GLU A 296 7.47 3.27 16.16
CA GLU A 296 7.08 3.28 17.57
C GLU A 296 5.59 3.59 17.75
N ILE A 297 5.05 4.57 17.00
CA ILE A 297 3.61 4.85 16.97
C ILE A 297 2.84 3.59 16.58
N ARG A 298 3.29 2.85 15.57
CA ARG A 298 2.64 1.61 15.12
C ARG A 298 2.74 0.50 16.17
N ARG A 299 3.86 0.39 16.89
CA ARG A 299 4.07 -0.61 17.96
C ARG A 299 3.19 -0.33 19.17
N SER A 300 2.97 0.92 19.52
CA SER A 300 2.15 1.35 20.67
C SER A 300 0.65 1.33 20.41
N GLN A 301 0.21 1.06 19.17
CA GLN A 301 -1.21 0.80 18.89
C GLN A 301 -1.69 -0.44 19.66
N VAL A 302 -2.74 -0.28 20.46
CA VAL A 302 -3.37 -1.39 21.18
C VAL A 302 -4.01 -2.36 20.19
N LYS A 303 -3.57 -3.62 20.24
CA LYS A 303 -4.14 -4.73 19.49
C LYS A 303 -4.73 -5.75 20.44
N ALA A 304 -5.98 -6.10 20.23
CA ALA A 304 -6.63 -7.20 20.92
C ALA A 304 -6.60 -8.45 20.04
N VAL A 305 -6.08 -9.56 20.57
CA VAL A 305 -6.16 -10.88 19.95
C VAL A 305 -7.10 -11.72 20.78
N VAL A 306 -8.18 -12.21 20.16
CA VAL A 306 -9.19 -13.04 20.81
C VAL A 306 -8.98 -14.49 20.38
N HIS A 307 -8.78 -15.36 21.37
CA HIS A 307 -8.69 -16.81 21.17
C HIS A 307 -9.93 -17.48 21.77
N PRO A 308 -10.89 -17.94 20.95
CA PRO A 308 -12.01 -18.75 21.40
C PRO A 308 -11.48 -19.98 22.17
N LEU A 309 -12.02 -20.22 23.37
CA LEU A 309 -11.63 -21.37 24.21
C LEU A 309 -12.71 -22.44 24.19
N GLN A 310 -13.96 -22.05 24.49
CA GLN A 310 -15.07 -22.98 24.63
C GLN A 310 -16.40 -22.29 24.35
N LEU A 311 -17.25 -22.92 23.54
CA LEU A 311 -18.65 -22.59 23.35
C LEU A 311 -19.50 -23.53 24.20
N ILE A 312 -20.28 -22.98 25.12
CA ILE A 312 -21.21 -23.73 25.96
C ILE A 312 -22.61 -23.47 25.45
N GLU A 313 -23.36 -24.52 25.15
CA GLU A 313 -24.69 -24.46 24.52
C GLU A 313 -25.73 -25.23 25.32
N ALA A 314 -26.97 -24.78 25.27
CA ALA A 314 -28.15 -25.47 25.74
C ALA A 314 -29.27 -25.30 24.70
N ASP A 315 -30.27 -26.17 24.72
CA ASP A 315 -31.47 -26.02 23.90
C ASP A 315 -32.56 -25.32 24.72
N VAL A 316 -33.27 -24.35 24.14
CA VAL A 316 -34.42 -23.68 24.77
C VAL A 316 -35.65 -23.80 23.88
N LEU A 317 -36.80 -24.11 24.48
CA LEU A 317 -38.08 -24.07 23.79
C LEU A 317 -38.57 -22.61 23.68
N ILE A 318 -38.88 -22.19 22.45
CA ILE A 318 -39.25 -20.83 22.09
C ILE A 318 -40.59 -20.84 21.34
N GLN A 319 -41.45 -19.86 21.61
CA GLN A 319 -42.56 -19.52 20.73
C GLN A 319 -42.12 -18.47 19.72
N ARG A 320 -42.46 -18.69 18.46
CA ARG A 320 -42.08 -17.83 17.33
C ARG A 320 -43.33 -17.39 16.57
N ALA A 321 -43.50 -16.09 16.43
CA ALA A 321 -44.53 -15.47 15.59
C ALA A 321 -43.85 -14.93 14.33
N GLU A 322 -44.37 -15.28 13.16
CA GLU A 322 -43.81 -14.89 11.87
C GLU A 322 -44.77 -13.93 11.15
N TRP A 323 -44.24 -12.84 10.61
CA TRP A 323 -44.94 -11.91 9.73
C TRP A 323 -44.38 -12.01 8.32
N ARG A 324 -45.29 -11.97 7.34
CA ARG A 324 -44.94 -11.68 5.94
C ARG A 324 -44.98 -10.17 5.76
N LEU A 325 -43.84 -9.60 5.40
CA LEU A 325 -43.69 -8.20 5.07
C LEU A 325 -43.85 -8.06 3.56
N GLU A 326 -44.64 -7.09 3.12
CA GLU A 326 -44.84 -6.78 1.72
C GLU A 326 -44.52 -5.30 1.48
N SER A 327 -43.66 -5.02 0.52
CA SER A 327 -43.40 -3.65 0.09
C SER A 327 -44.58 -3.09 -0.71
N ALA A 328 -44.59 -1.77 -0.90
CA ALA A 328 -45.60 -1.10 -1.70
C ALA A 328 -45.75 -1.74 -3.10
N PRO A 329 -46.94 -1.71 -3.72
CA PRO A 329 -47.23 -2.41 -4.97
C PRO A 329 -46.28 -2.10 -6.14
N SER A 330 -45.59 -0.97 -6.10
CA SER A 330 -44.60 -0.56 -7.09
C SER A 330 -43.27 -1.33 -7.01
N ARG A 331 -42.90 -1.86 -5.84
CA ARG A 331 -41.61 -2.55 -5.62
C ARG A 331 -41.75 -4.08 -5.54
N ARG A 332 -42.87 -4.61 -5.04
CA ARG A 332 -43.20 -6.07 -5.00
C ARG A 332 -42.16 -6.99 -4.32
N HIS A 333 -41.30 -6.44 -3.48
CA HIS A 333 -40.45 -7.23 -2.58
C HIS A 333 -41.24 -7.74 -1.39
N HIS A 334 -40.85 -8.90 -0.88
CA HIS A 334 -41.45 -9.57 0.26
C HIS A 334 -40.36 -10.00 1.23
N ALA A 335 -40.61 -10.03 2.52
CA ALA A 335 -39.65 -10.58 3.48
C ALA A 335 -40.38 -11.27 4.62
N THR A 336 -39.66 -12.08 5.39
CA THR A 336 -40.19 -12.64 6.63
C THR A 336 -39.53 -11.98 7.83
N PHE A 337 -40.32 -11.58 8.82
CA PHE A 337 -39.84 -11.12 10.11
C PHE A 337 -40.40 -12.03 11.20
N SER A 338 -39.62 -12.28 12.25
CA SER A 338 -40.10 -13.09 13.36
C SER A 338 -39.80 -12.48 14.71
N ALA A 339 -40.78 -12.54 15.59
CA ALA A 339 -40.65 -12.25 17.01
C ALA A 339 -40.59 -13.58 17.74
N GLN A 340 -39.94 -13.57 18.89
CA GLN A 340 -39.70 -14.78 19.64
C GLN A 340 -39.80 -14.56 21.15
N ARG A 341 -40.30 -15.57 21.84
CA ARG A 341 -40.46 -15.59 23.29
C ARG A 341 -40.02 -16.94 23.85
N PRO A 342 -39.00 -17.00 24.70
CA PRO A 342 -38.61 -18.25 25.36
C PRO A 342 -39.67 -18.74 26.36
N LEU A 343 -39.83 -20.05 26.49
CA LEU A 343 -40.81 -20.70 27.38
C LEU A 343 -40.23 -21.15 28.73
N GLY A 344 -39.07 -20.65 29.15
CA GLY A 344 -38.39 -21.04 30.40
C GLY A 344 -38.39 -20.02 31.54
N SER A 345 -38.86 -18.79 31.33
CA SER A 345 -38.83 -17.73 32.35
C SER A 345 -39.95 -17.86 33.39
N ALA A 346 -39.69 -17.41 34.63
CA ALA A 346 -40.70 -17.32 35.67
C ALA A 346 -41.63 -16.11 35.41
N GLY A 347 -42.52 -16.25 34.43
CA GLY A 347 -43.44 -15.21 33.96
C GLY A 347 -43.59 -15.21 32.44
N ALA A 348 -44.62 -14.53 31.93
CA ALA A 348 -44.78 -14.33 30.49
C ALA A 348 -43.65 -13.42 29.99
N ALA A 349 -42.56 -14.01 29.49
CA ALA A 349 -41.49 -13.23 28.88
C ALA A 349 -42.06 -12.30 27.79
N PRO A 350 -41.57 -11.06 27.67
CA PRO A 350 -41.98 -10.21 26.57
C PRO A 350 -41.53 -10.82 25.23
N TRP A 351 -42.30 -10.56 24.18
CA TRP A 351 -41.87 -10.88 22.82
C TRP A 351 -40.63 -10.05 22.48
N SER A 352 -39.57 -10.72 22.07
CA SER A 352 -38.38 -10.08 21.53
C SER A 352 -38.51 -9.96 20.02
N MET A 353 -38.36 -8.74 19.52
CA MET A 353 -38.37 -8.40 18.10
C MET A 353 -36.99 -7.87 17.75
N ALA A 354 -36.21 -8.65 17.01
CA ALA A 354 -34.82 -8.34 16.73
C ALA A 354 -34.55 -8.37 15.23
N CYS A 355 -33.69 -7.47 14.76
CA CYS A 355 -33.20 -7.45 13.39
C CYS A 355 -32.52 -8.79 13.06
N PRO A 356 -32.93 -9.48 11.98
CA PRO A 356 -32.26 -10.70 11.54
C PRO A 356 -30.77 -10.49 11.25
N GLN A 357 -30.34 -9.28 10.89
CA GLN A 357 -28.93 -8.99 10.63
C GLN A 357 -28.11 -8.78 11.91
N CYS A 358 -28.50 -7.82 12.75
CA CYS A 358 -27.67 -7.36 13.87
C CYS A 358 -28.15 -7.78 15.26
N GLY A 359 -29.30 -8.46 15.38
CA GLY A 359 -29.87 -8.89 16.67
C GLY A 359 -30.42 -7.74 17.54
N ARG A 360 -30.31 -6.48 17.11
CA ARG A 360 -30.81 -5.31 17.84
C ARG A 360 -32.31 -5.09 17.59
N PRO A 361 -33.04 -4.52 18.56
CA PRO A 361 -34.43 -4.14 18.35
C PRO A 361 -34.54 -3.06 17.27
N PRO A 362 -35.29 -3.29 16.17
CA PRO A 362 -35.48 -2.30 15.13
C PRO A 362 -36.42 -1.18 15.59
N ALA A 363 -36.12 0.07 15.22
CA ALA A 363 -37.13 1.14 15.26
C ALA A 363 -38.02 1.12 13.99
N LEU A 364 -37.49 0.58 12.89
CA LEU A 364 -38.17 0.48 11.59
C LEU A 364 -37.68 -0.75 10.84
N LEU A 365 -38.60 -1.53 10.27
CA LEU A 365 -38.27 -2.65 9.39
C LEU A 365 -38.17 -2.18 7.94
N VAL A 366 -37.15 -2.65 7.25
CA VAL A 366 -36.87 -2.34 5.84
C VAL A 366 -36.77 -3.64 5.05
N ILE A 367 -37.51 -3.70 3.95
CA ILE A 367 -37.48 -4.82 3.01
C ILE A 367 -36.41 -4.52 1.96
N CYS A 368 -35.33 -5.29 1.98
CA CYS A 368 -34.31 -5.26 0.96
C CYS A 368 -34.90 -5.71 -0.37
N ARG A 369 -34.39 -5.16 -1.47
CA ARG A 369 -34.70 -5.60 -2.83
C ARG A 369 -34.51 -7.11 -3.10
N HIS A 370 -33.68 -7.79 -2.29
CA HIS A 370 -33.46 -9.23 -2.32
C HIS A 370 -34.31 -9.97 -1.28
N ASP A 371 -35.48 -9.44 -0.94
CA ASP A 371 -36.47 -10.11 -0.09
C ASP A 371 -36.00 -10.42 1.35
N HIS A 372 -35.01 -9.66 1.83
CA HIS A 372 -34.49 -9.74 3.20
C HIS A 372 -35.10 -8.66 4.10
N CYS A 373 -35.30 -8.98 5.38
CA CYS A 373 -35.72 -8.01 6.39
C CYS A 373 -34.50 -7.50 7.17
N ALA A 374 -34.33 -6.18 7.25
CA ALA A 374 -33.29 -5.52 8.04
C ALA A 374 -33.86 -4.34 8.84
N CYS A 375 -33.15 -3.92 9.90
CA CYS A 375 -33.46 -2.68 10.61
C CYS A 375 -32.90 -1.45 9.89
N GLU A 376 -33.31 -0.26 10.33
CA GLU A 376 -32.87 1.03 9.81
C GLU A 376 -31.34 1.21 9.81
N ALA A 377 -30.63 0.60 10.76
CA ALA A 377 -29.17 0.68 10.86
C ALA A 377 -28.44 -0.33 9.96
N CYS A 378 -29.10 -1.41 9.56
CA CYS A 378 -28.55 -2.46 8.69
C CYS A 378 -29.04 -2.36 7.24
N SER A 379 -29.77 -1.29 6.94
CA SER A 379 -30.31 -1.01 5.61
C SER A 379 -29.79 0.33 5.09
N HIS A 380 -29.61 0.41 3.79
CA HIS A 380 -29.25 1.62 3.08
C HIS A 380 -30.20 1.85 1.91
N ARG A 381 -30.30 3.10 1.46
CA ARG A 381 -31.06 3.46 0.27
C ARG A 381 -30.10 3.77 -0.86
N CYS A 382 -30.25 3.11 -1.99
CA CYS A 382 -29.35 3.28 -3.13
C CYS A 382 -29.51 4.68 -3.72
N SER A 383 -28.41 5.42 -3.88
CA SER A 383 -28.44 6.75 -4.49
C SER A 383 -28.78 6.75 -5.99
N VAL A 384 -28.71 5.58 -6.64
CA VAL A 384 -28.96 5.42 -8.08
C VAL A 384 -30.42 5.06 -8.39
N CYS A 385 -30.96 3.99 -7.78
CA CYS A 385 -32.34 3.55 -8.02
C CYS A 385 -33.34 3.91 -6.90
N ALA A 386 -32.87 4.47 -5.78
CA ALA A 386 -33.68 4.78 -4.61
C ALA A 386 -34.37 3.59 -3.93
N GLU A 387 -34.01 2.34 -4.28
CA GLU A 387 -34.43 1.13 -3.56
C GLU A 387 -33.63 0.92 -2.28
N ASP A 388 -34.27 0.27 -1.31
CA ASP A 388 -33.65 -0.10 -0.04
C ASP A 388 -32.95 -1.47 -0.16
N PHE A 389 -31.78 -1.60 0.45
CA PHE A 389 -30.98 -2.82 0.46
C PHE A 389 -30.30 -3.04 1.82
N CYS A 390 -30.08 -4.30 2.20
CA CYS A 390 -29.34 -4.61 3.44
C CYS A 390 -27.83 -4.50 3.24
N ALA A 391 -27.08 -4.45 4.34
CA ALA A 391 -25.62 -4.32 4.34
C ALA A 391 -24.87 -5.36 3.47
N ASP A 392 -25.47 -6.53 3.21
CA ASP A 392 -24.86 -7.60 2.41
C ASP A 392 -25.05 -7.41 0.89
N HIS A 393 -25.98 -6.56 0.48
CA HIS A 393 -26.40 -6.40 -0.92
C HIS A 393 -26.05 -5.04 -1.51
N GLY A 394 -24.84 -4.56 -1.20
CA GLY A 394 -24.29 -3.33 -1.77
C GLY A 394 -23.14 -2.77 -0.96
N ILE A 395 -22.85 -1.50 -1.18
CA ILE A 395 -21.84 -0.75 -0.44
C ILE A 395 -22.51 0.39 0.34
N ALA A 396 -22.03 0.63 1.56
CA ALA A 396 -22.47 1.76 2.35
C ALA A 396 -21.92 3.09 1.82
N GLN A 397 -20.75 3.07 1.16
CA GLN A 397 -20.04 4.28 0.73
C GLN A 397 -19.36 4.09 -0.62
N CYS A 398 -19.88 4.78 -1.64
CA CYS A 398 -19.23 4.92 -2.93
C CYS A 398 -17.93 5.74 -2.81
N ARG A 399 -16.87 5.31 -3.49
CA ARG A 399 -15.56 6.00 -3.47
C ARG A 399 -15.59 7.48 -3.87
N VAL A 400 -16.61 7.93 -4.59
CA VAL A 400 -16.65 9.29 -5.17
C VAL A 400 -17.42 10.27 -4.29
N ASP A 401 -18.62 9.92 -3.86
CA ASP A 401 -19.56 10.80 -3.14
C ASP A 401 -19.93 10.28 -1.74
N ALA A 402 -19.36 9.13 -1.33
CA ALA A 402 -19.64 8.43 -0.07
C ALA A 402 -21.12 8.01 0.12
N GLN A 403 -21.93 8.03 -0.94
CA GLN A 403 -23.32 7.57 -0.89
C GLN A 403 -23.42 6.05 -1.07
N ALA A 404 -24.48 5.46 -0.52
CA ALA A 404 -24.71 4.03 -0.60
C ALA A 404 -25.23 3.60 -1.98
N ALA A 405 -24.83 2.41 -2.44
CA ALA A 405 -25.30 1.84 -3.71
C ALA A 405 -25.55 0.34 -3.58
N CYS A 406 -26.67 -0.15 -4.13
CA CYS A 406 -26.96 -1.59 -4.14
C CYS A 406 -26.00 -2.32 -5.09
N ASP A 407 -25.85 -3.61 -4.87
CA ASP A 407 -25.04 -4.55 -5.65
C ASP A 407 -25.14 -4.41 -7.18
N GLU A 408 -26.34 -4.24 -7.76
CA GLU A 408 -26.51 -4.03 -9.21
C GLU A 408 -25.87 -2.73 -9.71
N HIS A 409 -25.75 -1.73 -8.84
CA HIS A 409 -25.13 -0.44 -9.13
C HIS A 409 -23.68 -0.34 -8.64
N VAL A 410 -23.14 -1.37 -7.97
CA VAL A 410 -21.75 -1.36 -7.50
C VAL A 410 -20.82 -1.89 -8.57
N ARG A 411 -19.69 -1.21 -8.77
CA ARG A 411 -18.60 -1.60 -9.66
C ARG A 411 -17.26 -1.43 -8.96
N VAL A 412 -16.31 -2.31 -9.25
CA VAL A 412 -14.92 -2.19 -8.78
C VAL A 412 -14.09 -1.47 -9.83
N CYS A 413 -13.43 -0.38 -9.45
CA CYS A 413 -12.60 0.38 -10.38
C CYS A 413 -11.28 -0.37 -10.70
N PRO A 414 -10.95 -0.66 -11.97
CA PRO A 414 -9.69 -1.31 -12.33
C PRO A 414 -8.43 -0.51 -12.00
N SER A 415 -8.57 0.81 -11.77
CA SER A 415 -7.45 1.71 -11.51
C SER A 415 -7.09 1.82 -10.03
N CYS A 416 -8.07 1.97 -9.14
CA CYS A 416 -7.83 2.10 -7.69
C CYS A 416 -8.28 0.89 -6.87
N ARG A 417 -8.97 -0.08 -7.49
CA ARG A 417 -9.56 -1.28 -6.87
C ARG A 417 -10.60 -1.00 -5.78
N LEU A 418 -11.12 0.23 -5.71
CA LEU A 418 -12.18 0.63 -4.79
C LEU A 418 -13.54 0.59 -5.50
N GLU A 419 -14.58 0.38 -4.70
CA GLU A 419 -15.97 0.27 -5.16
C GLU A 419 -16.58 1.65 -5.39
N HIS A 420 -17.37 1.77 -6.47
CA HIS A 420 -18.08 2.99 -6.83
C HIS A 420 -19.43 2.65 -7.44
N CYS A 421 -20.37 3.58 -7.38
CA CYS A 421 -21.67 3.41 -8.02
C CYS A 421 -21.59 3.67 -9.53
N THR A 422 -22.51 3.08 -10.29
CA THR A 422 -22.64 3.26 -11.74
C THR A 422 -22.88 4.72 -12.15
N ALA A 423 -23.49 5.55 -11.29
CA ALA A 423 -23.64 6.98 -11.56
C ALA A 423 -22.30 7.74 -11.62
N HIS A 424 -21.27 7.22 -10.94
CA HIS A 424 -19.91 7.77 -10.95
C HIS A 424 -18.96 6.96 -11.83
N GLN A 425 -19.49 6.15 -12.74
CA GLN A 425 -18.72 5.40 -13.72
C GLN A 425 -18.46 6.29 -14.95
N GLY A 426 -17.20 6.35 -15.38
CA GLY A 426 -16.84 6.91 -16.68
C GLY A 426 -16.02 5.90 -17.48
N LEU A 427 -15.65 6.29 -18.70
CA LEU A 427 -14.86 5.45 -19.61
C LEU A 427 -13.46 6.04 -19.80
N CYS A 428 -12.44 5.20 -19.63
CA CYS A 428 -11.09 5.51 -20.07
C CYS A 428 -11.02 5.36 -21.59
N THR A 429 -10.41 6.32 -22.28
CA THR A 429 -10.32 6.35 -23.76
C THR A 429 -9.06 5.71 -24.34
N GLU A 430 -8.27 5.03 -23.50
CA GLU A 430 -7.04 4.31 -23.88
C GLU A 430 -7.33 2.82 -24.10
N GLY A 431 -6.80 2.26 -25.19
CA GLY A 431 -7.10 0.89 -25.64
C GLY A 431 -8.53 0.73 -26.17
N ASP A 432 -9.16 -0.42 -25.89
CA ASP A 432 -10.56 -0.73 -26.27
C ASP A 432 -11.61 0.00 -25.41
N GLY A 433 -11.15 0.84 -24.48
CA GLY A 433 -11.97 1.52 -23.49
C GLY A 433 -12.41 0.60 -22.36
N HIS A 434 -12.31 1.10 -21.12
CA HIS A 434 -12.75 0.36 -19.94
C HIS A 434 -13.37 1.28 -18.90
N PRO A 435 -14.32 0.78 -18.09
CA PRO A 435 -14.96 1.58 -17.07
C PRO A 435 -14.03 1.81 -15.87
N ALA A 436 -14.01 3.04 -15.37
CA ALA A 436 -13.33 3.41 -14.14
C ALA A 436 -14.14 4.46 -13.37
N CYS A 437 -13.89 4.60 -12.07
CA CYS A 437 -14.56 5.64 -11.29
C CYS A 437 -14.13 7.03 -11.76
N SER A 438 -15.06 7.99 -11.72
CA SER A 438 -14.82 9.37 -12.15
C SER A 438 -13.66 10.03 -11.39
N ALA A 439 -13.42 9.67 -10.13
CA ALA A 439 -12.27 10.14 -9.36
C ALA A 439 -10.91 9.67 -9.90
N CYS A 440 -10.85 8.57 -10.65
CA CYS A 440 -9.64 8.10 -11.32
C CYS A 440 -9.50 8.64 -12.75
N LEU A 441 -10.54 9.26 -13.31
CA LEU A 441 -10.57 9.76 -14.67
C LEU A 441 -10.26 11.26 -14.69
N ALA A 442 -9.35 11.65 -15.57
CA ALA A 442 -9.09 13.06 -15.84
C ALA A 442 -8.61 13.23 -17.29
N PRO A 443 -8.82 14.41 -17.89
CA PRO A 443 -8.33 14.69 -19.24
C PRO A 443 -6.79 14.72 -19.27
N CYS A 444 -6.23 14.23 -20.38
CA CYS A 444 -4.81 14.40 -20.70
C CYS A 444 -4.51 15.89 -20.94
N GLY A 445 -3.51 16.44 -20.23
CA GLY A 445 -3.10 17.84 -20.32
C GLY A 445 -2.44 18.25 -21.64
N ASN A 446 -2.38 17.35 -22.63
CA ASN A 446 -1.93 17.65 -23.99
C ASN A 446 -3.05 17.42 -25.03
N CYS A 447 -3.65 16.23 -25.09
CA CYS A 447 -4.64 15.88 -26.11
C CYS A 447 -6.10 15.94 -25.67
N GLY A 448 -6.37 16.21 -24.38
CA GLY A 448 -7.73 16.30 -23.82
C GLY A 448 -8.47 14.97 -23.62
N ARG A 449 -7.94 13.85 -24.13
CA ARG A 449 -8.53 12.52 -23.96
C ARG A 449 -8.66 12.13 -22.48
N VAL A 450 -9.79 11.57 -22.08
CA VAL A 450 -10.05 11.15 -20.69
C VAL A 450 -9.35 9.83 -20.41
N VAL A 451 -8.44 9.82 -19.44
CA VAL A 451 -7.60 8.66 -19.11
C VAL A 451 -7.61 8.38 -17.62
N CYS A 452 -7.60 7.08 -17.27
CA CYS A 452 -7.53 6.64 -15.89
C CYS A 452 -6.10 6.73 -15.33
N ASN A 453 -5.94 6.75 -14.00
CA ASN A 453 -4.62 6.79 -13.34
C ASN A 453 -3.70 5.63 -13.76
N ARG A 454 -4.25 4.50 -14.23
CA ARG A 454 -3.45 3.36 -14.72
C ARG A 454 -2.83 3.62 -16.10
N HIS A 455 -3.48 4.40 -16.95
CA HIS A 455 -3.05 4.68 -18.33
C HIS A 455 -2.48 6.10 -18.49
N ALA A 456 -2.16 6.74 -17.38
CA ALA A 456 -1.65 8.09 -17.38
C ALA A 456 -0.55 8.26 -16.33
N GLU A 457 0.45 9.07 -16.66
CA GLU A 457 1.49 9.47 -15.73
C GLU A 457 1.36 10.95 -15.41
N GLN A 458 1.61 11.31 -14.15
CA GLN A 458 1.59 12.70 -13.72
C GLN A 458 2.99 13.28 -13.90
N SER A 459 3.12 14.31 -14.75
CA SER A 459 4.37 15.06 -14.86
C SER A 459 4.67 15.83 -13.59
N HIS A 460 5.97 16.06 -13.34
CA HIS A 460 6.44 16.73 -12.14
C HIS A 460 6.05 18.21 -12.13
N ALA A 461 5.90 18.80 -10.94
CA ALA A 461 5.58 20.23 -10.82
C ALA A 461 6.64 21.16 -11.44
N ALA A 462 7.89 20.69 -11.53
CA ALA A 462 9.00 21.40 -12.16
C ALA A 462 9.08 21.20 -13.69
N ALA A 463 8.20 20.39 -14.28
CA ALA A 463 8.12 20.27 -15.73
C ALA A 463 7.77 21.63 -16.37
N PRO A 464 8.14 21.89 -17.64
CA PRO A 464 7.98 23.21 -18.25
C PRO A 464 6.56 23.79 -18.22
N LYS A 465 5.51 22.97 -18.36
CA LYS A 465 4.10 23.37 -18.21
C LYS A 465 3.48 22.86 -16.91
N GLY A 466 4.30 22.63 -15.89
CA GLY A 466 3.89 22.22 -14.55
C GLY A 466 3.33 20.80 -14.50
N SER A 467 2.73 20.46 -13.36
CA SER A 467 2.18 19.13 -13.13
C SER A 467 0.87 18.92 -13.89
N ARG A 468 0.91 18.00 -14.84
CA ARG A 468 -0.23 17.60 -15.67
C ARG A 468 -0.26 16.10 -15.92
N ARG A 469 -1.46 15.56 -16.06
CA ARG A 469 -1.69 14.16 -16.38
C ARG A 469 -1.50 13.93 -17.88
N LEU A 470 -0.66 12.98 -18.25
CA LEU A 470 -0.34 12.69 -19.65
C LEU A 470 -0.68 11.23 -19.97
N CYS A 471 -1.39 11.01 -21.07
CA CYS A 471 -1.64 9.66 -21.57
C CYS A 471 -0.36 9.06 -22.19
N ALA A 472 -0.33 7.74 -22.38
CA ALA A 472 0.83 7.03 -22.91
C ALA A 472 1.33 7.60 -24.26
N ALA A 473 0.42 8.00 -25.15
CA ALA A 473 0.79 8.61 -26.43
C ALA A 473 1.36 10.03 -26.30
N CYS A 474 0.95 10.77 -25.26
CA CYS A 474 1.39 12.15 -25.02
C CYS A 474 2.59 12.25 -24.06
N LEU A 475 3.01 11.14 -23.49
CA LEU A 475 4.11 11.06 -22.55
C LEU A 475 5.44 10.87 -23.29
N LYS A 476 6.43 11.67 -22.90
CA LYS A 476 7.83 11.51 -23.26
C LYS A 476 8.68 11.65 -22.01
N TYR A 477 9.90 11.15 -22.05
CA TYR A 477 10.87 11.38 -20.99
C TYR A 477 11.99 12.27 -21.50
N CYS A 478 12.35 13.27 -20.69
CA CYS A 478 13.42 14.19 -20.99
C CYS A 478 14.78 13.55 -20.68
N GLU A 479 15.50 13.17 -21.72
CA GLU A 479 16.82 12.52 -21.63
C GLU A 479 17.98 13.52 -21.48
N GLY A 480 17.68 14.82 -21.41
CA GLY A 480 18.67 15.87 -21.13
C GLY A 480 18.95 16.11 -19.65
N GLY A 481 18.10 15.57 -18.77
CA GLY A 481 18.21 15.67 -17.30
C GLY A 481 18.18 14.29 -16.64
N THR A 482 17.32 14.12 -15.64
CA THR A 482 17.15 12.89 -14.84
C THR A 482 16.08 11.94 -15.38
N ASN A 483 15.76 12.01 -16.68
CA ASN A 483 14.71 11.21 -17.33
C ASN A 483 13.29 11.54 -16.83
N GLU A 484 12.98 12.83 -16.72
CA GLU A 484 11.71 13.34 -16.20
C GLU A 484 10.55 13.14 -17.18
N ALA A 485 9.39 12.74 -16.66
CA ALA A 485 8.14 12.65 -17.42
C ALA A 485 7.64 14.04 -17.85
N VAL A 486 7.55 14.25 -19.16
CA VAL A 486 7.15 15.51 -19.82
C VAL A 486 6.19 15.23 -20.97
N GLY A 487 5.49 16.26 -21.45
CA GLY A 487 4.61 16.12 -22.61
C GLY A 487 5.39 16.16 -23.92
N VAL A 488 4.85 15.53 -24.97
CA VAL A 488 5.45 15.60 -26.33
C VAL A 488 5.57 17.04 -26.84
N ASP A 489 4.69 17.92 -26.36
CA ASP A 489 4.61 19.34 -26.68
C ASP A 489 5.65 20.21 -25.94
N GLU A 490 6.48 19.59 -25.10
CA GLU A 490 7.56 20.26 -24.37
C GLU A 490 8.96 19.83 -24.81
N VAL A 491 9.06 18.83 -25.69
CA VAL A 491 10.34 18.25 -26.09
C VAL A 491 10.73 18.61 -27.51
N ALA A 492 12.02 18.84 -27.72
CA ALA A 492 12.62 18.84 -29.04
C ALA A 492 13.70 17.77 -29.13
N GLN A 493 14.05 17.36 -30.35
CA GLN A 493 15.18 16.46 -30.57
C GLN A 493 16.49 17.24 -30.60
N CYS A 494 17.47 16.76 -29.85
CA CYS A 494 18.81 17.33 -29.90
C CYS A 494 19.45 17.08 -31.27
N ALA A 495 19.83 18.13 -31.99
CA ALA A 495 20.44 18.03 -33.31
C ALA A 495 21.82 17.31 -33.33
N SER A 496 22.42 17.05 -32.16
CA SER A 496 23.69 16.32 -32.04
C SER A 496 23.53 14.84 -31.70
N CYS A 497 22.49 14.42 -30.96
CA CYS A 497 22.33 13.03 -30.53
C CYS A 497 20.94 12.43 -30.74
N GLY A 498 19.97 13.19 -31.27
CA GLY A 498 18.60 12.75 -31.51
C GLY A 498 17.72 12.58 -30.27
N LYS A 499 18.30 12.63 -29.07
CA LYS A 499 17.59 12.48 -27.80
C LYS A 499 16.51 13.54 -27.60
N SER A 500 15.43 13.17 -26.91
CA SER A 500 14.32 14.08 -26.59
C SER A 500 14.65 14.91 -25.36
N VAL A 501 14.64 16.23 -25.49
CA VAL A 501 15.04 17.16 -24.42
C VAL A 501 13.94 18.18 -24.21
N CYS A 502 13.52 18.38 -22.97
CA CYS A 502 12.47 19.36 -22.66
C CYS A 502 12.99 20.80 -22.80
N THR A 503 12.07 21.75 -22.92
CA THR A 503 12.38 23.18 -23.02
C THR A 503 13.24 23.72 -21.86
N ALA A 504 13.19 23.10 -20.68
CA ALA A 504 14.02 23.46 -19.54
C ALA A 504 15.48 22.95 -19.65
N HIS A 505 15.69 21.78 -20.27
CA HIS A 505 17.01 21.14 -20.38
C HIS A 505 17.68 21.33 -21.75
N GLN A 506 16.96 21.92 -22.72
CA GLN A 506 17.53 22.27 -24.02
C GLN A 506 18.09 23.69 -24.01
N ALA A 507 19.07 23.92 -24.86
CA ALA A 507 19.47 25.26 -25.25
C ALA A 507 19.77 25.29 -26.75
N VAL A 508 19.86 26.49 -27.32
CA VAL A 508 19.98 26.70 -28.75
C VAL A 508 21.40 27.10 -29.11
N CYS A 509 21.96 26.55 -30.19
CA CYS A 509 23.25 27.02 -30.70
C CYS A 509 23.08 28.38 -31.39
N ALA A 510 23.91 29.35 -31.00
CA ALA A 510 23.83 30.73 -31.49
C ALA A 510 24.16 30.91 -32.98
N VAL A 511 24.66 29.87 -33.67
CA VAL A 511 25.08 29.94 -35.08
C VAL A 511 24.04 29.35 -36.02
N ASP A 512 23.44 28.19 -35.70
CA ASP A 512 22.46 27.50 -36.56
C ASP A 512 21.02 27.52 -36.03
N GLY A 513 20.80 28.04 -34.81
CA GLY A 513 19.48 28.09 -34.20
C GLY A 513 18.90 26.73 -33.81
N GLN A 514 19.69 25.65 -33.84
CA GLN A 514 19.20 24.29 -33.53
C GLN A 514 19.22 24.02 -32.03
N ALA A 515 18.27 23.19 -31.57
CA ALA A 515 18.17 22.77 -30.17
C ALA A 515 19.17 21.64 -29.86
N HIS A 516 19.84 21.76 -28.72
CA HIS A 516 20.79 20.77 -28.21
C HIS A 516 20.60 20.55 -26.71
N CYS A 517 20.96 19.35 -26.23
CA CYS A 517 21.13 19.15 -24.79
C CYS A 517 22.39 19.89 -24.29
N ALA A 518 22.37 20.27 -23.00
CA ALA A 518 23.45 21.01 -22.37
C ALA A 518 24.86 20.43 -22.60
N PRO A 519 25.10 19.10 -22.58
CA PRO A 519 26.43 18.52 -22.83
C PRO A 519 27.02 18.83 -24.23
N HIS A 520 26.17 19.04 -25.22
CA HIS A 520 26.60 19.32 -26.60
C HIS A 520 26.87 20.80 -26.87
N LEU A 521 26.58 21.68 -25.91
CA LEU A 521 26.85 23.11 -25.99
C LEU A 521 28.01 23.51 -25.08
N ARG A 522 28.81 24.47 -25.53
CA ARG A 522 29.81 25.15 -24.71
C ARG A 522 29.68 26.65 -24.91
N ARG A 523 29.95 27.41 -23.86
CA ARG A 523 30.08 28.87 -23.96
C ARG A 523 31.42 29.20 -24.61
N THR A 524 31.40 30.13 -25.55
CA THR A 524 32.61 30.78 -26.07
C THR A 524 33.24 31.63 -24.98
N ASP A 525 34.56 31.70 -24.93
CA ASP A 525 35.25 32.40 -23.82
C ASP A 525 35.05 33.91 -23.90
N LYS A 526 34.94 34.46 -25.12
CA LYS A 526 34.83 35.90 -25.33
C LYS A 526 33.40 36.42 -25.38
N SER A 527 32.55 35.81 -26.21
CA SER A 527 31.16 36.28 -26.40
C SER A 527 30.16 35.60 -25.47
N GLN A 528 30.58 34.57 -24.73
CA GLN A 528 29.73 33.80 -23.80
C GLN A 528 28.50 33.15 -24.47
N ARG A 529 28.48 33.08 -25.80
CA ARG A 529 27.41 32.44 -26.61
C ARG A 529 27.54 30.93 -26.55
N LEU A 530 26.41 30.22 -26.54
CA LEU A 530 26.39 28.76 -26.60
C LEU A 530 26.57 28.28 -28.03
N VAL A 531 27.58 27.43 -28.27
CA VAL A 531 27.86 26.84 -29.58
C VAL A 531 27.99 25.33 -29.51
N CYS A 532 27.41 24.66 -30.51
CA CYS A 532 27.53 23.22 -30.68
C CYS A 532 28.95 22.84 -31.13
N ALA A 533 29.32 21.57 -31.00
CA ALA A 533 30.66 21.09 -31.35
C ALA A 533 31.11 21.48 -32.77
N ARG A 534 30.18 21.46 -33.74
CA ARG A 534 30.45 21.82 -35.15
C ARG A 534 30.77 23.31 -35.35
N HIS A 535 30.24 24.18 -34.50
CA HIS A 535 30.41 25.63 -34.62
C HIS A 535 31.44 26.20 -33.64
N ARG A 536 32.28 25.33 -33.06
CA ARG A 536 33.45 25.73 -32.26
C ARG A 536 34.64 25.94 -33.17
N ALA A 537 35.39 27.01 -32.90
CA ALA A 537 36.66 27.31 -33.53
C ALA A 537 37.69 27.74 -32.48
N GLY A 538 38.98 27.58 -32.78
CA GLY A 538 40.08 28.02 -31.91
C GLY A 538 40.87 29.17 -32.53
N CYS A 539 41.52 29.98 -31.68
CA CYS A 539 42.50 30.96 -32.13
C CYS A 539 43.92 30.37 -32.04
N ALA A 540 44.70 30.47 -33.12
CA ALA A 540 46.08 29.99 -33.14
C ALA A 540 47.03 30.75 -32.19
N HIS A 541 46.61 31.90 -31.67
CA HIS A 541 47.39 32.73 -30.72
C HIS A 541 46.89 32.61 -29.27
N GLU A 542 45.75 31.96 -29.05
CA GLU A 542 45.21 31.64 -27.71
C GLU A 542 44.86 30.15 -27.68
N PRO A 543 45.87 29.26 -27.64
CA PRO A 543 45.63 27.83 -27.57
C PRO A 543 44.82 27.49 -26.31
N GLY A 544 43.70 26.80 -26.50
CA GLY A 544 42.75 26.47 -25.44
C GLY A 544 41.51 27.37 -25.38
N ALA A 545 41.54 28.56 -26.00
CA ALA A 545 40.37 29.42 -26.06
C ALA A 545 39.36 28.96 -27.12
N LEU A 546 38.09 28.91 -26.72
CA LEU A 546 36.96 28.49 -27.54
C LEU A 546 36.20 29.71 -28.06
N PHE A 547 36.12 29.79 -29.38
CA PHE A 547 35.36 30.81 -30.11
C PHE A 547 34.26 30.16 -30.93
N ALA A 548 33.29 30.97 -31.34
CA ALA A 548 32.37 30.54 -32.37
C ALA A 548 33.05 30.64 -33.75
N VAL A 549 32.60 29.82 -34.70
CA VAL A 549 33.20 29.77 -36.05
C VAL A 549 33.15 31.12 -36.79
N ASP A 550 32.15 31.96 -36.52
CA ASP A 550 31.97 33.31 -37.07
C ASP A 550 32.84 34.38 -36.39
N GLU A 551 33.47 34.07 -35.25
CA GLU A 551 34.36 34.98 -34.50
C GLU A 551 35.84 34.84 -34.86
N VAL A 552 36.18 33.76 -35.54
CA VAL A 552 37.53 33.44 -36.00
C VAL A 552 37.54 33.62 -37.51
N GLY A 553 38.56 34.30 -38.02
CA GLY A 553 38.79 34.27 -39.46
C GLY A 553 40.23 33.98 -39.81
N THR A 554 40.40 33.47 -41.03
CA THR A 554 41.66 32.95 -41.53
C THR A 554 42.62 34.08 -41.89
N CYS A 555 43.85 34.00 -41.39
CA CYS A 555 44.92 34.91 -41.82
C CYS A 555 45.36 34.55 -43.24
N PRO A 556 45.37 35.50 -44.20
CA PRO A 556 45.78 35.20 -45.57
C PRO A 556 47.27 34.84 -45.70
N ILE A 557 48.09 35.19 -44.71
CA ILE A 557 49.54 34.97 -44.73
C ILE A 557 49.88 33.58 -44.19
N CYS A 558 49.51 33.28 -42.94
CA CYS A 558 49.83 32.00 -42.31
C CYS A 558 48.74 30.93 -42.45
N ALA A 559 47.56 31.25 -42.99
CA ALA A 559 46.38 30.38 -43.12
C ALA A 559 45.78 29.87 -41.80
N ARG A 560 46.26 30.37 -40.65
CA ARG A 560 45.73 30.01 -39.32
C ARG A 560 44.53 30.88 -38.95
N GLY A 561 43.59 30.30 -38.20
CA GLY A 561 42.45 31.03 -37.65
C GLY A 561 42.86 31.95 -36.50
N ALA A 562 42.45 33.21 -36.56
CA ALA A 562 42.68 34.16 -35.47
C ALA A 562 41.40 34.92 -35.10
N CYS A 563 41.22 35.12 -33.79
CA CYS A 563 40.10 35.87 -33.23
C CYS A 563 40.25 37.37 -33.51
N GLN A 564 39.20 38.15 -33.25
CA GLN A 564 39.18 39.58 -33.57
C GLN A 564 40.29 40.39 -32.88
N SER A 565 40.69 40.05 -31.65
CA SER A 565 41.79 40.74 -30.92
C SER A 565 43.15 40.46 -31.53
N HIS A 566 43.35 39.25 -32.07
CA HIS A 566 44.59 38.84 -32.72
C HIS A 566 44.62 39.12 -34.22
N ARG A 567 43.65 39.89 -34.73
CA ARG A 567 43.60 40.30 -36.14
C ARG A 567 43.48 41.81 -36.29
N ALA A 568 44.44 42.39 -37.00
CA ALA A 568 44.47 43.80 -37.33
C ALA A 568 44.49 44.00 -38.86
N ALA A 569 43.90 45.10 -39.32
CA ALA A 569 43.97 45.48 -40.73
C ALA A 569 45.36 46.05 -41.04
N CYS A 570 45.95 45.60 -42.14
CA CYS A 570 47.14 46.22 -42.71
C CYS A 570 46.77 47.62 -43.22
N GLU A 571 47.44 48.67 -42.75
CA GLU A 571 47.17 50.04 -43.22
C GLU A 571 47.45 50.20 -44.72
N HIS A 572 48.31 49.35 -45.28
CA HIS A 572 48.71 49.45 -46.69
C HIS A 572 47.78 48.70 -47.66
N CYS A 573 47.37 47.47 -47.37
CA CYS A 573 46.49 46.69 -48.26
C CYS A 573 45.07 46.46 -47.73
N GLY A 574 44.75 46.94 -46.52
CA GLY A 574 43.42 46.83 -45.91
C GLY A 574 43.07 45.43 -45.38
N ARG A 575 43.79 44.37 -45.79
CA ARG A 575 43.51 42.99 -45.37
C ARG A 575 43.73 42.78 -43.87
N ARG A 576 42.84 42.02 -43.24
CA ARG A 576 42.96 41.62 -41.82
C ARG A 576 43.87 40.40 -41.67
N VAL A 577 45.05 40.62 -41.13
CA VAL A 577 46.09 39.59 -40.87
C VAL A 577 46.24 39.36 -39.37
N CYS A 578 46.91 38.28 -38.97
CA CYS A 578 47.31 38.08 -37.58
C CYS A 578 48.22 39.24 -37.13
N THR A 579 48.11 39.65 -35.87
CA THR A 579 49.02 40.66 -35.29
C THR A 579 50.49 40.22 -35.35
N ALA A 580 50.77 38.91 -35.29
CA ALA A 580 52.11 38.36 -35.51
C ALA A 580 52.65 38.54 -36.94
N ASP A 581 51.77 38.62 -37.94
CA ASP A 581 52.12 38.85 -39.35
C ASP A 581 52.00 40.34 -39.74
N LEU A 582 51.87 41.24 -38.75
CA LEU A 582 51.77 42.69 -38.93
C LEU A 582 52.94 43.41 -38.24
N SER A 583 53.69 44.20 -39.00
CA SER A 583 54.75 45.05 -38.44
C SER A 583 54.13 46.17 -37.58
N VAL A 584 54.58 46.27 -36.34
CA VAL A 584 54.09 47.27 -35.37
C VAL A 584 54.47 48.69 -35.80
N GLU A 585 55.70 48.89 -36.27
CA GLU A 585 56.24 50.21 -36.65
C GLU A 585 55.63 50.73 -37.95
N SER A 586 55.58 49.89 -38.98
CA SER A 586 55.14 50.31 -40.32
C SER A 586 53.63 50.14 -40.54
N ARG A 587 52.94 49.43 -39.63
CA ARG A 587 51.52 49.02 -39.75
C ARG A 587 51.23 48.25 -41.05
N ARG A 588 52.25 47.64 -41.65
CA ARG A 588 52.16 46.83 -42.87
C ARG A 588 52.20 45.35 -42.53
N CYS A 589 51.45 44.54 -43.27
CA CYS A 589 51.55 43.09 -43.15
C CYS A 589 52.86 42.57 -43.78
N ALA A 590 53.28 41.36 -43.39
CA ALA A 590 54.52 40.75 -43.88
C ALA A 590 54.59 40.70 -45.42
N THR A 591 53.47 40.42 -46.10
CA THR A 591 53.40 40.48 -47.57
C THR A 591 53.69 41.87 -48.12
N CYS A 592 53.10 42.93 -47.53
CA CYS A 592 53.32 44.31 -47.96
C CYS A 592 54.74 44.81 -47.65
N ALA A 593 55.36 44.29 -46.59
CA ALA A 593 56.76 44.60 -46.28
C ALA A 593 57.72 44.01 -47.32
N GLN A 594 57.34 42.91 -47.98
CA GLN A 594 58.13 42.21 -48.99
C GLN A 594 57.85 42.65 -50.44
N LEU A 595 57.07 43.73 -50.65
CA LEU A 595 56.79 44.25 -51.99
C LEU A 595 58.10 44.57 -52.74
N ALA A 596 58.38 43.85 -53.81
CA ALA A 596 59.57 44.04 -54.63
C ALA A 596 59.20 44.62 -56.00
N ALA A 597 60.08 45.41 -56.61
CA ALA A 597 59.86 45.91 -57.97
C ALA A 597 59.87 44.75 -58.97
N VAL A 598 58.91 44.74 -59.89
CA VAL A 598 58.77 43.69 -60.91
C VAL A 598 58.67 44.33 -62.28
N SER A 599 59.48 43.84 -63.22
CA SER A 599 59.54 44.33 -64.61
C SER A 599 58.54 43.65 -65.54
N ASP A 600 58.05 42.46 -65.20
CA ASP A 600 57.08 41.70 -66.00
C ASP A 600 56.01 41.03 -65.11
N LEU A 601 54.74 41.39 -65.33
CA LEU A 601 53.58 40.92 -64.57
C LEU A 601 52.64 40.14 -65.49
N PRO A 602 52.01 39.04 -65.03
CA PRO A 602 51.02 38.33 -65.83
C PRO A 602 49.92 39.27 -66.33
N GLN A 603 49.60 39.23 -67.63
CA GLN A 603 48.65 40.13 -68.28
C GLN A 603 47.28 40.19 -67.58
N ALA A 604 46.83 39.04 -67.06
CA ALA A 604 45.57 38.94 -66.31
C ALA A 604 45.59 39.76 -65.00
N VAL A 605 46.71 39.76 -64.28
CA VAL A 605 46.90 40.54 -63.04
C VAL A 605 46.93 42.04 -63.34
N VAL A 606 47.60 42.42 -64.45
CA VAL A 606 47.64 43.82 -64.92
C VAL A 606 46.25 44.30 -65.29
N ALA A 607 45.50 43.52 -66.06
CA ALA A 607 44.12 43.85 -66.46
C ALA A 607 43.20 44.02 -65.24
N ALA A 608 43.27 43.08 -64.29
CA ALA A 608 42.49 43.12 -63.06
C ALA A 608 42.81 44.37 -62.22
N ALA A 609 44.09 44.69 -62.02
CA ALA A 609 44.52 45.84 -61.24
C ALA A 609 44.11 47.17 -61.89
N LEU A 610 44.27 47.31 -63.22
CA LEU A 610 43.88 48.52 -63.96
C LEU A 610 42.37 48.76 -63.93
N ALA A 611 41.58 47.69 -64.09
CA ALA A 611 40.12 47.74 -63.96
C ALA A 611 39.71 48.20 -62.56
N ALA A 612 40.34 47.65 -61.52
CA ALA A 612 40.04 47.96 -60.13
C ALA A 612 40.35 49.40 -59.72
N THR A 613 41.41 49.99 -60.30
CA THR A 613 41.79 51.38 -59.99
C THR A 613 41.10 52.42 -60.87
N GLY A 614 40.41 51.99 -61.93
CA GLY A 614 39.80 52.85 -62.95
C GLY A 614 40.83 53.62 -63.77
N SER A 615 42.01 53.03 -63.98
CA SER A 615 43.17 53.74 -64.52
C SER A 615 43.66 53.10 -65.82
N GLY A 616 43.76 53.86 -66.91
CA GLY A 616 44.26 53.35 -68.20
C GLY A 616 45.75 52.94 -68.17
N PRO A 617 46.20 52.06 -69.08
CA PRO A 617 47.59 51.60 -69.14
C PRO A 617 48.55 52.76 -69.48
N LYS A 618 49.62 52.92 -68.71
CA LYS A 618 50.72 53.87 -68.98
C LYS A 618 52.06 53.13 -68.97
N PRO A 619 52.96 53.34 -69.95
CA PRO A 619 54.20 52.57 -70.11
C PRO A 619 55.27 52.85 -69.03
N SER A 620 55.13 53.91 -68.24
CA SER A 620 56.10 54.31 -67.21
C SER A 620 55.72 53.94 -65.77
N ARG A 621 54.68 53.12 -65.57
CA ARG A 621 54.25 52.75 -64.21
C ARG A 621 55.24 51.81 -63.54
N ARG A 622 55.65 52.18 -62.33
CA ARG A 622 56.40 51.29 -61.45
C ARG A 622 55.42 50.35 -60.77
N TRP A 623 55.72 49.05 -60.86
CA TRP A 623 54.92 47.99 -60.25
C TRP A 623 55.74 47.31 -59.17
N ARG A 624 55.07 46.98 -58.07
CA ARG A 624 55.63 46.11 -57.03
C ARG A 624 54.66 45.00 -56.73
N MET A 625 55.19 43.82 -56.47
CA MET A 625 54.38 42.63 -56.20
C MET A 625 54.96 41.83 -55.04
N ALA A 626 54.08 41.22 -54.29
CA ALA A 626 54.39 40.20 -53.29
C ALA A 626 53.27 39.16 -53.27
N ARG A 627 53.59 37.95 -52.82
CA ARG A 627 52.65 36.83 -52.76
C ARG A 627 52.68 36.25 -51.35
N ASP A 628 51.52 35.85 -50.84
CA ASP A 628 51.41 35.09 -49.61
C ASP A 628 50.76 33.73 -49.85
N ARG A 629 50.21 33.06 -48.84
CA ARG A 629 49.60 31.73 -49.03
C ARG A 629 48.31 31.76 -49.84
N SER A 630 47.58 32.86 -49.84
CA SER A 630 46.22 32.91 -50.39
C SER A 630 46.02 33.99 -51.43
N HIS A 631 46.85 35.03 -51.45
CA HIS A 631 46.68 36.17 -52.35
C HIS A 631 48.00 36.60 -53.00
N LEU A 632 47.84 37.36 -54.07
CA LEU A 632 48.81 38.22 -54.70
C LEU A 632 48.50 39.67 -54.31
N VAL A 633 49.50 40.42 -53.87
CA VAL A 633 49.39 41.85 -53.55
C VAL A 633 50.20 42.63 -54.56
N VAL A 634 49.56 43.57 -55.23
CA VAL A 634 50.17 44.40 -56.27
C VAL A 634 50.04 45.86 -55.89
N GLU A 635 51.17 46.56 -55.80
CA GLU A 635 51.22 48.01 -55.65
C GLU A 635 51.53 48.62 -57.03
N LEU A 636 50.68 49.54 -57.48
CA LEU A 636 50.89 50.30 -58.70
C LEU A 636 50.95 51.80 -58.41
N ASP A 637 51.87 52.48 -59.09
CA ASP A 637 51.96 53.93 -59.10
C ASP A 637 50.91 54.53 -60.04
N LEU A 638 50.02 55.36 -59.51
CA LEU A 638 48.99 56.07 -60.28
C LEU A 638 49.48 57.43 -60.81
N GLY A 639 50.66 57.89 -60.38
CA GLY A 639 51.19 59.22 -60.63
C GLY A 639 50.76 60.24 -59.57
N TRP A 640 51.36 61.44 -59.59
CA TRP A 640 51.05 62.54 -58.66
C TRP A 640 51.20 62.14 -57.18
N ARG A 641 52.20 61.28 -56.90
CA ARG A 641 52.48 60.67 -55.59
C ARG A 641 51.33 59.80 -55.02
N GLN A 642 50.40 59.32 -55.85
CA GLN A 642 49.36 58.38 -55.42
C GLN A 642 49.75 56.94 -55.78
N THR A 643 49.61 56.02 -54.82
CA THR A 643 49.77 54.58 -55.08
C THR A 643 48.46 53.86 -54.80
N ALA A 644 48.20 52.76 -55.51
CA ALA A 644 47.11 51.87 -55.22
C ALA A 644 47.65 50.47 -54.93
N VAL A 645 47.12 49.86 -53.87
CA VAL A 645 47.42 48.48 -53.49
C VAL A 645 46.20 47.65 -53.79
N VAL A 646 46.35 46.69 -54.69
CA VAL A 646 45.32 45.77 -55.13
C VAL A 646 45.65 44.38 -54.59
N THR A 647 44.67 43.70 -54.02
CA THR A 647 44.83 42.32 -53.53
C THR A 647 43.96 41.39 -54.35
N LEU A 648 44.55 40.32 -54.87
CA LEU A 648 43.90 39.32 -55.73
C LEU A 648 44.06 37.96 -55.06
N ARG A 649 43.01 37.16 -54.93
CA ARG A 649 43.15 35.78 -54.47
C ARG A 649 43.89 34.96 -55.54
N GLN A 650 44.70 34.00 -55.11
CA GLN A 650 45.45 33.18 -56.06
C GLN A 650 44.52 32.34 -56.93
N GLY A 651 44.71 32.41 -58.25
CA GLY A 651 43.85 31.75 -59.23
C GLY A 651 42.65 32.60 -59.68
N ASP A 652 42.37 33.71 -58.99
CA ASP A 652 41.30 34.63 -59.35
C ASP A 652 41.84 35.84 -60.12
N ASN A 653 41.03 36.35 -61.05
CA ASN A 653 41.31 37.57 -61.82
C ASN A 653 40.45 38.76 -61.36
N VAL A 654 39.76 38.62 -60.21
CA VAL A 654 38.92 39.66 -59.62
C VAL A 654 39.57 40.17 -58.34
N PRO A 655 39.69 41.49 -58.14
CA PRO A 655 40.28 42.06 -56.93
C PRO A 655 39.38 41.86 -55.70
N ASP A 656 39.97 41.33 -54.64
CA ASP A 656 39.33 41.21 -53.31
C ASP A 656 39.34 42.54 -52.54
N GLY A 657 40.21 43.47 -52.92
CA GLY A 657 40.33 44.76 -52.24
C GLY A 657 41.27 45.73 -52.97
N VAL A 658 40.92 47.02 -52.90
CA VAL A 658 41.73 48.13 -53.44
C VAL A 658 41.86 49.21 -52.39
N VAL A 659 43.10 49.57 -52.04
CA VAL A 659 43.39 50.67 -51.13
C VAL A 659 44.24 51.71 -51.86
N LYS A 660 43.77 52.96 -51.93
CA LYS A 660 44.50 54.07 -52.54
C LYS A 660 45.17 54.90 -51.46
N HIS A 661 46.47 55.15 -51.61
CA HIS A 661 47.28 55.98 -50.74
C HIS A 661 47.56 57.33 -51.40
N SER A 662 47.51 58.40 -50.62
CA SER A 662 47.86 59.75 -51.07
C SER A 662 48.57 60.50 -49.94
N PRO A 663 49.70 61.17 -50.19
CA PRO A 663 50.48 61.85 -49.15
C PRO A 663 49.80 63.10 -48.57
N LEU A 664 48.68 63.56 -49.15
CA LEU A 664 47.99 64.79 -48.74
C LEU A 664 46.94 64.63 -47.63
N ARG A 665 46.82 63.46 -46.99
CA ARG A 665 45.94 63.30 -45.80
C ARG A 665 46.74 63.33 -44.49
N LEU A 666 47.10 64.53 -44.07
CA LEU A 666 47.43 64.82 -42.67
C LEU A 666 46.32 65.70 -42.07
N LYS A 667 45.69 65.17 -41.01
CA LYS A 667 44.74 65.79 -40.07
C LYS A 667 43.32 66.10 -40.56
N ARG A 668 42.43 65.11 -40.39
CA ARG A 668 41.12 65.35 -39.76
C ARG A 668 41.04 64.46 -38.52
N ARG A 669 41.26 65.06 -37.34
CA ARG A 669 40.95 64.47 -36.04
C ARG A 669 39.43 64.46 -35.85
N LYS A 670 38.86 63.31 -35.51
CA LYS A 670 37.99 63.18 -34.34
C LYS A 670 38.54 62.04 -33.51
#